data_AF-A0A9P6MBZ6-F1
#
_entry.id   AF-A0A9P6MBZ6-F1
#
_cell.length_a   1.000
_cell.length_b   1.000
_cell.length_c   1.000
_cell.angle_alpha   90.00
_cell.angle_beta   90.00
_cell.angle_gamma   90.00
#
_symmetry.space_group_name_H-M   'P 1'
#
loop_
_entity.id
_entity.type
_entity.pdbx_description
1 polymer ?
#
loop_
_entity_poly.entity_id
_entity_poly.type
_entity_poly.pdbx_seq_one_letter_code
_entity_poly.pdbx_strand_id
1 'polypeptide(L)'
;MEIKHGNGRLEKCKKRWLGLVDVDAIPDNAILRQRSAADSLGTKILFKRASASEEPLYGLVKRLLPAQYYDHFVFKLKPDLVPASSTNVHDTFRISDGGNEKTVVEGATLAGLGAGLNYYIRNVCEVEMSWSGDRFHDMPVVPPTVVNSSGVIRASFVPWRYYMNVVTFGYSFVFWDWKRWERELGIQTLTPTGAMECIRLNEFSIVYWMTLNMALAMVGQENVFRKMYEDLGLTREELNGYFAGPTYAAWHRMGNLQGSWIISDDIQFKNDWIDSQWDLQKQIVRRMREFNITTTLPSFNGFQLIQTQKSIYQQSGLGFNNNSSHYYLLDLYNELHPVCMEVECLRQTTSGVMNALKQADPQAVWVMQSWFLIDREGFFGIDWGWSMLNNFGGGQGLYGTLPGLLTEPFKGYQQYPKWDVFPTTVGQQHPDPVHRASIDTLLLKRTDNPDAAIPPIPRESYLPLNVSSFRYDLVDVTREIMAGVVIPGLHKELVDAYEAKDLSRIRPWGDLILQAINDTGRILATHTHFMLWPWIRDARISAKRSSASNAEAPYNATEHVRYQDYLELGARNQITWWGPKGQQKLSDYAGKEWSGVVKGFYYPRWEIFVDRLVTAGAARSPVGLQCILGRFAEGQSQMAEADDLFGFDRW
;
A
#
# COMPACT_ATOMS: atom_id res chain seq x y z
N MET A 1 32.64 -0.83 10.07
CA MET A 1 32.23 -0.34 11.40
C MET A 1 30.88 -0.96 11.70
N GLU A 2 30.81 -1.89 12.65
CA GLU A 2 29.54 -2.48 13.10
C GLU A 2 28.70 -1.40 13.79
N ILE A 3 27.55 -1.07 13.20
CA ILE A 3 26.55 -0.20 13.82
C ILE A 3 25.73 -1.07 14.78
N LYS A 4 26.04 -1.00 16.08
CA LYS A 4 25.21 -1.61 17.13
C LYS A 4 23.93 -0.78 17.27
N HIS A 5 22.81 -1.33 16.79
CA HIS A 5 21.49 -0.75 17.00
C HIS A 5 21.06 -0.83 18.47
N GLY A 6 20.67 0.32 19.04
CA GLY A 6 20.09 0.41 20.37
C GLY A 6 18.66 -0.14 20.40
N ASN A 7 18.50 -1.41 20.79
CA ASN A 7 17.22 -2.11 21.05
C ASN A 7 16.40 -1.55 22.24
N GLY A 8 16.67 -0.33 22.71
CA GLY A 8 16.12 0.20 23.97
C GLY A 8 14.64 0.61 23.95
N ARG A 9 14.05 0.85 22.77
CA ARG A 9 12.62 1.25 22.67
C ARG A 9 11.65 0.08 22.64
N LEU A 10 12.03 -1.06 22.04
CA LEU A 10 11.17 -2.25 21.96
C LEU A 10 11.07 -2.98 23.30
N GLU A 11 12.18 -3.06 24.05
CA GLU A 11 12.22 -3.72 25.37
C GLU A 11 11.45 -2.98 26.46
N LYS A 12 11.40 -1.64 26.39
CA LYS A 12 10.61 -0.83 27.34
C LYS A 12 9.10 -1.03 27.18
N CYS A 13 8.63 -1.41 25.98
CA CYS A 13 7.23 -1.81 25.77
C CYS A 13 6.96 -3.24 26.27
N LYS A 14 7.90 -4.19 26.08
CA LYS A 14 7.78 -5.57 26.56
C LYS A 14 7.67 -5.69 28.08
N LYS A 15 8.53 -5.00 28.85
CA LYS A 15 8.57 -5.14 30.31
C LYS A 15 7.36 -4.56 31.05
N ARG A 16 6.57 -3.70 30.41
CA ARG A 16 5.37 -3.11 31.03
C ARG A 16 4.13 -4.02 30.91
N TRP A 17 4.19 -5.06 30.07
CA TRP A 17 3.11 -6.00 29.80
C TRP A 17 3.26 -7.36 30.52
N LEU A 18 4.49 -7.80 30.79
CA LEU A 18 4.81 -9.13 31.34
C LEU A 18 4.52 -9.31 32.85
N GLY A 19 3.81 -8.39 33.49
CA GLY A 19 3.62 -8.40 34.95
C GLY A 19 2.36 -9.08 35.48
N LEU A 20 1.52 -9.70 34.64
CA LEU A 20 0.15 -10.06 35.05
C LEU A 20 -0.39 -11.44 34.62
N VAL A 21 0.41 -12.37 34.11
CA VAL A 21 -0.10 -13.73 33.79
C VAL A 21 0.92 -14.79 34.17
N ASP A 22 0.53 -15.67 35.09
CA ASP A 22 1.23 -16.89 35.46
C ASP A 22 0.93 -17.95 34.39
N VAL A 23 1.96 -18.32 33.62
CA VAL A 23 1.84 -19.07 32.35
C VAL A 23 1.82 -20.59 32.57
N ASP A 24 1.98 -21.05 33.81
CA ASP A 24 2.15 -22.48 34.12
C ASP A 24 0.85 -23.21 34.53
N ALA A 25 -0.33 -22.59 34.39
CA ALA A 25 -1.57 -23.08 35.00
C ALA A 25 -2.63 -23.73 34.06
N ILE A 26 -2.33 -24.06 32.80
CA ILE A 26 -3.33 -24.65 31.88
C ILE A 26 -2.95 -26.09 31.47
N PRO A 27 -3.78 -27.12 31.78
CA PRO A 27 -3.46 -28.50 31.45
C PRO A 27 -3.67 -28.84 29.96
N ASP A 28 -2.67 -29.52 29.40
CA ASP A 28 -2.36 -29.74 27.98
C ASP A 28 -3.32 -30.62 27.13
N ASN A 29 -4.48 -31.05 27.62
CA ASN A 29 -5.19 -32.15 26.96
C ASN A 29 -6.68 -31.89 26.78
N ALA A 30 -7.12 -31.48 25.58
CA ALA A 30 -8.36 -31.96 24.94
C ALA A 30 -8.73 -31.28 23.60
N ILE A 31 -7.86 -31.19 22.58
CA ILE A 31 -8.34 -30.91 21.20
C ILE A 31 -7.54 -31.71 20.17
N LEU A 32 -7.73 -33.03 20.17
CA LEU A 32 -7.36 -33.89 19.05
C LEU A 32 -8.50 -34.89 18.83
N ARG A 33 -9.35 -34.63 17.84
CA ARG A 33 -10.04 -35.60 16.96
C ARG A 33 -11.24 -34.95 16.27
N GLN A 34 -11.03 -34.47 15.05
CA GLN A 34 -11.95 -34.63 13.91
C GLN A 34 -11.20 -34.20 12.65
N ARG A 35 -10.37 -35.12 12.13
CA ARG A 35 -9.66 -35.00 10.85
C ARG A 35 -10.19 -36.10 9.94
N SER A 36 -10.79 -35.76 8.79
CA SER A 36 -10.75 -36.60 7.56
C SER A 36 -11.57 -36.11 6.34
N ALA A 37 -12.21 -34.93 6.31
CA ALA A 37 -13.09 -34.58 5.16
C ALA A 37 -12.76 -33.28 4.40
N ALA A 38 -11.85 -32.43 4.90
CA ALA A 38 -11.60 -31.10 4.31
C ALA A 38 -10.54 -31.08 3.18
N ASP A 39 -9.75 -32.14 3.02
CA ASP A 39 -8.58 -32.15 2.11
C ASP A 39 -8.94 -32.26 0.60
N SER A 40 -10.23 -32.25 0.22
CA SER A 40 -10.63 -32.38 -1.20
C SER A 40 -11.39 -31.21 -1.79
N LEU A 41 -11.73 -30.17 -1.02
CA LEU A 41 -12.53 -29.05 -1.53
C LEU A 41 -11.68 -27.90 -2.08
N GLY A 42 -10.54 -27.58 -1.44
CA GLY A 42 -9.66 -26.48 -1.84
C GLY A 42 -8.99 -26.69 -3.21
N THR A 43 -8.64 -27.94 -3.55
CA THR A 43 -7.91 -28.24 -4.79
C THR A 43 -8.81 -28.40 -6.02
N LYS A 44 -10.12 -28.69 -5.84
CA LYS A 44 -11.02 -28.99 -6.98
C LYS A 44 -11.74 -27.78 -7.57
N ILE A 45 -11.74 -26.63 -6.89
CA ILE A 45 -12.42 -25.41 -7.38
C ILE A 45 -11.55 -24.61 -8.37
N LEU A 46 -10.26 -24.96 -8.53
CA LEU A 46 -9.27 -24.09 -9.18
C LEU A 46 -9.26 -24.03 -10.72
N PHE A 47 -10.04 -24.84 -11.46
CA PHE A 47 -9.80 -24.97 -12.92
C PHE A 47 -11.01 -24.87 -13.87
N LYS A 48 -12.16 -24.36 -13.41
CA LYS A 48 -13.28 -24.03 -14.32
C LYS A 48 -13.71 -22.57 -14.18
N ARG A 49 -12.94 -21.65 -14.74
CA ARG A 49 -13.38 -20.26 -14.98
C ARG A 49 -13.08 -19.84 -16.42
N ALA A 50 -14.02 -19.07 -16.98
CA ALA A 50 -14.25 -18.71 -18.37
C ALA A 50 -13.03 -18.70 -19.30
N SER A 51 -13.16 -19.35 -20.48
CA SER A 51 -12.41 -19.14 -21.73
C SER A 51 -11.31 -18.07 -21.62
N ALA A 52 -10.16 -18.45 -21.06
CA ALA A 52 -9.06 -17.50 -20.89
C ALA A 52 -8.45 -17.26 -22.28
N SER A 53 -8.58 -16.02 -22.74
CA SER A 53 -7.95 -15.52 -23.96
C SER A 53 -6.63 -14.86 -23.59
N GLU A 54 -5.60 -15.01 -24.42
CA GLU A 54 -4.30 -14.35 -24.23
C GLU A 54 -4.33 -12.84 -24.60
N GLU A 55 -5.44 -12.33 -25.15
CA GLU A 55 -5.62 -10.93 -25.59
C GLU A 55 -5.18 -9.86 -24.56
N PRO A 56 -5.46 -10.01 -23.24
CA PRO A 56 -5.00 -9.03 -22.25
C PRO A 56 -3.48 -8.81 -22.26
N LEU A 57 -2.69 -9.85 -22.57
CA LEU A 57 -1.23 -9.79 -22.61
C LEU A 57 -0.71 -9.10 -23.88
N TYR A 58 -1.35 -9.33 -25.04
CA TYR A 58 -1.01 -8.58 -26.26
C TYR A 58 -1.33 -7.10 -26.11
N GLY A 59 -2.48 -6.79 -25.49
CA GLY A 59 -2.78 -5.43 -25.08
C GLY A 59 -1.69 -4.85 -24.17
N LEU A 60 -1.23 -5.63 -23.19
CA LEU A 60 -0.19 -5.20 -22.25
C LEU A 60 1.10 -4.86 -22.99
N VAL A 61 1.61 -5.75 -23.84
CA VAL A 61 2.79 -5.51 -24.68
C VAL A 61 2.70 -4.18 -25.43
N LYS A 62 1.58 -3.93 -26.12
CA LYS A 62 1.37 -2.72 -26.93
C LYS A 62 1.36 -1.41 -26.15
N ARG A 63 1.17 -1.48 -24.82
CA ARG A 63 1.10 -0.30 -23.95
C ARG A 63 2.38 -0.05 -23.19
N LEU A 64 3.14 -1.12 -22.94
CA LEU A 64 4.37 -1.06 -22.16
C LEU A 64 5.61 -0.91 -23.01
N LEU A 65 5.70 -1.74 -24.05
CA LEU A 65 6.96 -1.95 -24.74
C LEU A 65 7.05 -1.03 -25.96
N PRO A 66 8.27 -0.71 -26.42
CA PRO A 66 8.46 -0.03 -27.69
C PRO A 66 7.84 -0.79 -28.87
N ALA A 67 7.47 -0.06 -29.93
CA ALA A 67 6.71 -0.60 -31.07
C ALA A 67 7.34 -1.83 -31.75
N GLN A 68 8.67 -1.93 -31.75
CA GLN A 68 9.37 -3.10 -32.30
C GLN A 68 9.06 -4.42 -31.56
N TYR A 69 8.54 -4.36 -30.33
CA TYR A 69 8.18 -5.55 -29.54
C TYR A 69 6.72 -5.98 -29.73
N TYR A 70 5.87 -5.19 -30.41
CA TYR A 70 4.42 -5.42 -30.48
C TYR A 70 4.05 -6.80 -31.01
N ASP A 71 4.78 -7.26 -32.01
CA ASP A 71 4.56 -8.57 -32.63
C ASP A 71 5.62 -9.59 -32.21
N HIS A 72 6.55 -9.25 -31.31
CA HIS A 72 7.67 -10.13 -30.95
C HIS A 72 7.24 -11.36 -30.14
N PHE A 73 6.13 -11.27 -29.40
CA PHE A 73 5.68 -12.32 -28.49
C PHE A 73 4.57 -13.17 -29.09
N VAL A 74 4.62 -14.47 -28.81
CA VAL A 74 3.53 -15.43 -29.04
C VAL A 74 3.13 -16.03 -27.70
N PHE A 75 1.98 -15.62 -27.18
CA PHE A 75 1.43 -16.14 -25.92
C PHE A 75 0.63 -17.42 -26.15
N LYS A 76 0.79 -18.41 -25.27
CA LYS A 76 0.05 -19.69 -25.31
C LYS A 76 -0.38 -20.13 -23.92
N LEU A 77 -1.68 -20.16 -23.65
CA LEU A 77 -2.20 -20.79 -22.44
C LEU A 77 -2.05 -22.32 -22.52
N LYS A 78 -1.41 -22.89 -21.49
CA LYS A 78 -1.19 -24.33 -21.34
C LYS A 78 -1.48 -24.73 -19.88
N PRO A 79 -2.75 -24.98 -19.51
CA PRO A 79 -3.13 -25.30 -18.13
C PRO A 79 -2.36 -26.48 -17.52
N ASP A 80 -1.98 -27.45 -18.36
CA ASP A 80 -1.21 -28.64 -17.96
C ASP A 80 0.32 -28.42 -17.96
N LEU A 81 0.79 -27.16 -18.07
CA LEU A 81 2.21 -26.84 -18.03
C LEU A 81 2.74 -27.01 -16.61
N VAL A 82 3.50 -28.08 -16.39
CA VAL A 82 4.13 -28.42 -15.10
C VAL A 82 5.63 -28.69 -15.31
N PRO A 83 6.54 -28.21 -14.43
CA PRO A 83 7.95 -28.62 -14.43
C PRO A 83 8.11 -30.11 -14.09
N ALA A 84 9.03 -30.80 -14.76
CA ALA A 84 9.23 -32.24 -14.63
C ALA A 84 9.59 -32.74 -13.21
N SER A 85 10.10 -31.86 -12.33
CA SER A 85 10.64 -32.22 -11.01
C SER A 85 9.82 -31.73 -9.81
N SER A 86 8.59 -31.24 -9.99
CA SER A 86 7.85 -30.60 -8.88
C SER A 86 6.47 -31.21 -8.60
N THR A 87 6.21 -31.48 -7.31
CA THR A 87 4.99 -32.10 -6.78
C THR A 87 3.94 -31.12 -6.30
N ASN A 88 4.30 -29.85 -6.08
CA ASN A 88 3.41 -28.75 -5.69
C ASN A 88 3.71 -27.56 -6.61
N VAL A 89 2.91 -27.39 -7.67
CA VAL A 89 3.15 -26.41 -8.72
C VAL A 89 1.87 -25.64 -8.96
N HIS A 90 1.95 -24.31 -8.88
CA HIS A 90 0.84 -23.42 -9.19
C HIS A 90 1.12 -22.73 -10.53
N ASP A 91 0.97 -21.41 -10.59
CA ASP A 91 1.26 -20.65 -11.82
C ASP A 91 2.67 -20.95 -12.34
N THR A 92 2.72 -21.40 -13.60
CA THR A 92 3.94 -21.85 -14.27
C THR A 92 4.08 -21.11 -15.59
N PHE A 93 5.30 -20.82 -15.99
CA PHE A 93 5.61 -20.29 -17.31
C PHE A 93 6.82 -20.97 -17.95
N ARG A 94 6.84 -20.98 -19.28
CA ARG A 94 8.00 -21.34 -20.10
C ARG A 94 8.25 -20.25 -21.13
N ILE A 95 9.51 -19.85 -21.28
CA ILE A 95 9.94 -18.97 -22.38
C ILE A 95 10.91 -19.74 -23.26
N SER A 96 10.71 -19.69 -24.57
CA SER A 96 11.56 -20.36 -25.56
C SER A 96 11.70 -19.55 -26.84
N ASP A 97 12.72 -19.88 -27.63
CA ASP A 97 12.81 -19.42 -29.01
C ASP A 97 11.63 -19.96 -29.83
N GLY A 98 10.91 -19.06 -30.50
CA GLY A 98 9.84 -19.40 -31.43
C GLY A 98 10.30 -19.59 -32.87
N GLY A 99 11.57 -19.27 -33.16
CA GLY A 99 12.04 -19.03 -34.53
C GLY A 99 11.46 -17.75 -35.12
N ASN A 100 11.93 -17.35 -36.31
CA ASN A 100 11.47 -16.17 -37.03
C ASN A 100 11.44 -14.88 -36.17
N GLU A 101 12.45 -14.70 -35.33
CA GLU A 101 12.59 -13.53 -34.44
C GLU A 101 11.42 -13.37 -33.45
N LYS A 102 10.77 -14.49 -33.06
CA LYS A 102 9.68 -14.50 -32.07
C LYS A 102 10.10 -15.17 -30.78
N THR A 103 9.61 -14.64 -29.67
CA THR A 103 9.67 -15.29 -28.36
C THR A 103 8.32 -15.94 -28.05
N VAL A 104 8.33 -17.24 -27.76
CA VAL A 104 7.12 -17.95 -27.30
C VAL A 104 7.08 -17.92 -25.77
N VAL A 105 5.95 -17.47 -25.23
CA VAL A 105 5.66 -17.47 -23.80
C VAL A 105 4.48 -18.38 -23.55
N GLU A 106 4.73 -19.51 -22.89
CA GLU A 106 3.72 -20.47 -22.47
C GLU A 106 3.42 -20.28 -20.98
N GLY A 107 2.16 -20.39 -20.57
CA GLY A 107 1.77 -20.17 -19.18
C GLY A 107 0.58 -21.02 -18.76
N ALA A 108 0.61 -21.56 -17.54
CA ALA A 108 -0.52 -22.30 -16.97
C ALA A 108 -1.74 -21.40 -16.72
N THR A 109 -1.49 -20.11 -16.49
CA THR A 109 -2.50 -19.07 -16.27
C THR A 109 -2.04 -17.75 -16.92
N LEU A 110 -2.92 -16.74 -16.94
CA LEU A 110 -2.55 -15.39 -17.41
C LEU A 110 -1.45 -14.76 -16.53
N ALA A 111 -1.44 -15.03 -15.22
CA ALA A 111 -0.36 -14.62 -14.34
C ALA A 111 0.94 -15.39 -14.63
N GLY A 112 0.87 -16.66 -15.07
CA GLY A 112 2.03 -17.36 -15.63
C GLY A 112 2.57 -16.67 -16.88
N LEU A 113 1.72 -16.33 -17.84
CA LEU A 113 2.14 -15.61 -19.05
C LEU A 113 2.76 -14.24 -18.75
N GLY A 114 2.16 -13.49 -17.81
CA GLY A 114 2.72 -12.24 -17.32
C GLY A 114 4.10 -12.44 -16.69
N ALA A 115 4.25 -13.44 -15.82
CA ALA A 115 5.53 -13.78 -15.18
C ALA A 115 6.62 -14.09 -16.24
N GLY A 116 6.25 -14.79 -17.31
CA GLY A 116 7.12 -15.04 -18.45
C GLY A 116 7.53 -13.74 -19.16
N LEU A 117 6.57 -12.89 -19.53
CA LEU A 117 6.90 -11.61 -20.18
C LEU A 117 7.80 -10.73 -19.28
N ASN A 118 7.55 -10.65 -17.98
CA ASN A 118 8.42 -9.95 -17.03
C ASN A 118 9.82 -10.58 -16.98
N TYR A 119 9.92 -11.90 -17.00
CA TYR A 119 11.21 -12.59 -17.04
C TYR A 119 12.01 -12.22 -18.29
N TYR A 120 11.37 -12.15 -19.47
CA TYR A 120 12.03 -11.72 -20.70
C TYR A 120 12.56 -10.28 -20.59
N ILE A 121 11.72 -9.34 -20.17
CA ILE A 121 12.11 -7.92 -20.02
C ILE A 121 13.33 -7.78 -19.11
N ARG A 122 13.34 -8.49 -17.97
CA ARG A 122 14.41 -8.38 -16.97
C ARG A 122 15.68 -9.15 -17.30
N ASN A 123 15.57 -10.36 -17.82
CA ASN A 123 16.70 -11.28 -17.94
C ASN A 123 17.22 -11.40 -19.37
N VAL A 124 16.43 -11.00 -20.37
CA VAL A 124 16.81 -11.03 -21.79
C VAL A 124 17.07 -9.61 -22.30
N CYS A 125 16.20 -8.65 -21.97
CA CYS A 125 16.43 -7.24 -22.34
C CYS A 125 17.25 -6.46 -21.31
N GLU A 126 17.50 -7.03 -20.12
CA GLU A 126 18.24 -6.38 -19.02
C GLU A 126 17.64 -5.02 -18.60
N VAL A 127 16.31 -4.89 -18.74
CA VAL A 127 15.58 -3.67 -18.40
C VAL A 127 14.83 -3.85 -17.10
N GLU A 128 14.95 -2.85 -16.23
CA GLU A 128 14.23 -2.76 -14.97
C GLU A 128 13.03 -1.81 -15.05
N MET A 129 12.08 -2.09 -14.18
CA MET A 129 10.88 -1.32 -13.95
C MET A 129 10.70 -1.22 -12.43
N SER A 130 10.28 -0.06 -11.93
CA SER A 130 10.02 0.19 -10.51
C SER A 130 8.88 1.22 -10.34
N TRP A 131 8.49 1.54 -9.09
CA TRP A 131 7.58 2.67 -8.86
C TRP A 131 8.25 4.03 -9.12
N SER A 132 9.56 4.09 -8.87
CA SER A 132 10.40 5.28 -9.07
C SER A 132 10.77 5.57 -10.53
N GLY A 133 10.53 4.64 -11.46
CA GLY A 133 10.90 4.80 -12.87
C GLY A 133 10.84 3.50 -13.68
N ASP A 134 10.86 3.60 -15.00
CA ASP A 134 11.17 2.47 -15.88
C ASP A 134 12.37 2.78 -16.79
N ARG A 135 12.95 1.71 -17.33
CA ARG A 135 14.03 1.78 -18.32
C ARG A 135 13.59 1.23 -19.69
N PHE A 136 12.31 1.35 -20.07
CA PHE A 136 11.84 0.81 -21.36
C PHE A 136 12.51 1.48 -22.58
N HIS A 137 12.97 2.72 -22.42
CA HIS A 137 13.77 3.42 -23.43
C HIS A 137 15.16 2.81 -23.65
N ASP A 138 15.68 2.06 -22.69
CA ASP A 138 16.96 1.34 -22.79
C ASP A 138 16.79 -0.06 -23.39
N MET A 139 15.56 -0.49 -23.71
CA MET A 139 15.35 -1.79 -24.34
C MET A 139 16.09 -1.87 -25.69
N PRO A 140 16.66 -3.03 -26.05
CA PRO A 140 17.34 -3.20 -27.32
C PRO A 140 16.45 -2.81 -28.50
N VAL A 141 17.04 -2.08 -29.47
CA VAL A 141 16.36 -1.65 -30.70
C VAL A 141 15.91 -2.86 -31.52
N VAL A 142 16.71 -3.92 -31.52
CA VAL A 142 16.35 -5.22 -32.10
C VAL A 142 15.98 -6.15 -30.95
N PRO A 143 14.72 -6.64 -30.86
CA PRO A 143 14.30 -7.57 -29.81
C PRO A 143 15.20 -8.81 -29.77
N PRO A 144 15.89 -9.09 -28.63
CA PRO A 144 16.76 -10.25 -28.56
C PRO A 144 15.93 -11.54 -28.60
N THR A 145 16.42 -12.55 -29.32
CA THR A 145 15.83 -13.89 -29.26
C THR A 145 16.31 -14.63 -28.01
N VAL A 146 15.47 -15.52 -27.50
CA VAL A 146 15.81 -16.36 -26.36
C VAL A 146 16.76 -17.46 -26.84
N VAL A 147 17.96 -17.54 -26.26
CA VAL A 147 19.03 -18.43 -26.77
C VAL A 147 18.73 -19.93 -26.56
N ASN A 148 17.83 -20.28 -25.64
CA ASN A 148 17.55 -21.67 -25.27
C ASN A 148 16.29 -22.22 -25.96
N SER A 149 16.48 -23.12 -26.94
CA SER A 149 15.39 -23.81 -27.63
C SER A 149 14.61 -24.80 -26.75
N SER A 150 15.22 -25.33 -25.69
CA SER A 150 14.54 -26.15 -24.67
C SER A 150 13.67 -25.31 -23.72
N GLY A 151 13.87 -23.99 -23.74
CA GLY A 151 13.16 -23.00 -22.95
C GLY A 151 13.51 -22.97 -21.47
N VAL A 152 13.32 -21.80 -20.83
CA VAL A 152 13.40 -21.63 -19.39
C VAL A 152 12.01 -21.85 -18.81
N ILE A 153 11.84 -22.85 -17.94
CA ILE A 153 10.60 -23.10 -17.20
C ILE A 153 10.74 -22.72 -15.73
N ARG A 154 9.74 -22.00 -15.20
CA ARG A 154 9.67 -21.59 -13.79
C ARG A 154 8.25 -21.74 -13.28
N ALA A 155 8.12 -21.97 -11.98
CA ALA A 155 6.82 -22.12 -11.34
C ALA A 155 6.79 -21.49 -9.95
N SER A 156 5.62 -20.97 -9.60
CA SER A 156 5.28 -20.55 -8.25
C SER A 156 5.10 -21.76 -7.35
N PHE A 157 5.67 -21.69 -6.14
CA PHE A 157 5.44 -22.67 -5.07
C PHE A 157 4.27 -22.29 -4.16
N VAL A 158 3.61 -21.15 -4.38
CA VAL A 158 2.37 -20.72 -3.70
C VAL A 158 1.20 -20.55 -4.67
N PRO A 159 -0.05 -20.85 -4.26
CA PRO A 159 -1.22 -20.67 -5.11
C PRO A 159 -1.60 -19.20 -5.27
N TRP A 160 -1.53 -18.41 -4.20
CA TRP A 160 -1.94 -17.00 -4.23
C TRP A 160 -0.76 -16.04 -4.05
N ARG A 161 -0.66 -15.09 -4.97
CA ARG A 161 0.10 -13.86 -4.80
C ARG A 161 -0.87 -12.69 -4.60
N TYR A 162 -1.16 -12.41 -3.33
CA TYR A 162 -2.00 -11.36 -2.81
C TYR A 162 -1.29 -9.99 -2.86
N TYR A 163 -2.03 -8.90 -2.97
CA TYR A 163 -1.50 -7.55 -2.95
C TYR A 163 -2.44 -6.56 -2.24
N MET A 164 -1.81 -5.53 -1.65
CA MET A 164 -2.37 -4.38 -0.91
C MET A 164 -2.63 -4.60 0.58
N ASN A 165 -2.73 -3.51 1.34
CA ASN A 165 -3.31 -3.49 2.68
C ASN A 165 -4.49 -2.50 2.70
N VAL A 166 -5.47 -2.69 3.58
CA VAL A 166 -6.61 -1.77 3.76
C VAL A 166 -6.15 -0.31 3.90
N VAL A 167 -5.09 -0.05 4.66
CA VAL A 167 -4.58 1.33 4.86
C VAL A 167 -3.93 1.95 3.63
N THR A 168 -3.55 1.14 2.64
CA THR A 168 -2.98 1.63 1.36
C THR A 168 -4.00 2.47 0.60
N PHE A 169 -5.29 2.17 0.76
CA PHE A 169 -6.38 2.95 0.18
C PHE A 169 -6.53 4.35 0.78
N GLY A 170 -5.98 4.59 1.98
CA GLY A 170 -5.94 5.90 2.62
C GLY A 170 -4.64 6.65 2.39
N TYR A 171 -3.49 5.97 2.47
CA TYR A 171 -2.16 6.61 2.41
C TYR A 171 -1.56 6.72 1.01
N SER A 172 -2.11 6.03 0.01
CA SER A 172 -1.56 6.03 -1.34
C SER A 172 -2.63 6.17 -2.41
N PHE A 173 -3.72 5.38 -2.35
CA PHE A 173 -4.67 5.30 -3.46
C PHE A 173 -5.82 6.31 -3.42
N VAL A 174 -5.97 7.06 -2.32
CA VAL A 174 -7.17 7.86 -2.04
C VAL A 174 -7.51 8.87 -3.16
N PHE A 175 -6.50 9.43 -3.82
CA PHE A 175 -6.68 10.43 -4.89
C PHE A 175 -6.40 9.88 -6.29
N TRP A 176 -6.28 8.56 -6.43
CA TRP A 176 -6.02 7.97 -7.74
C TRP A 176 -7.26 8.02 -8.63
N ASP A 177 -7.05 8.49 -9.85
CA ASP A 177 -8.05 8.36 -10.91
C ASP A 177 -7.92 7.02 -11.65
N TRP A 178 -8.79 6.82 -12.64
CA TRP A 178 -8.71 5.63 -13.48
C TRP A 178 -7.35 5.52 -14.16
N LYS A 179 -6.73 6.60 -14.65
CA LYS A 179 -5.44 6.50 -15.34
C LYS A 179 -4.35 5.95 -14.43
N ARG A 180 -4.31 6.34 -13.15
CA ARG A 180 -3.32 5.79 -12.20
C ARG A 180 -3.62 4.35 -11.79
N TRP A 181 -4.89 3.99 -11.59
CA TRP A 181 -5.32 2.60 -11.37
C TRP A 181 -5.11 1.71 -12.58
N GLU A 182 -5.35 2.24 -13.75
CA GLU A 182 -5.17 1.59 -15.04
C GLU A 182 -3.69 1.29 -15.25
N ARG A 183 -2.81 2.24 -14.92
CA ARG A 183 -1.36 2.03 -14.88
C ARG A 183 -0.99 0.95 -13.90
N GLU A 184 -1.42 1.06 -12.64
CA GLU A 184 -1.21 0.05 -11.60
C GLU A 184 -1.59 -1.33 -12.15
N LEU A 185 -2.80 -1.50 -12.67
CA LEU A 185 -3.30 -2.75 -13.23
C LEU A 185 -2.75 -3.13 -14.62
N GLY A 186 -1.79 -2.37 -15.18
CA GLY A 186 -1.06 -2.70 -16.40
C GLY A 186 -1.53 -2.05 -17.72
N ILE A 187 -1.91 -0.78 -17.77
CA ILE A 187 -2.26 -0.07 -19.02
C ILE A 187 -1.83 1.42 -18.99
N GLN A 188 -1.31 1.93 -20.11
CA GLN A 188 -1.51 3.33 -20.50
C GLN A 188 -2.10 3.39 -21.92
N THR A 189 -3.14 4.19 -22.09
CA THR A 189 -3.78 4.49 -23.38
C THR A 189 -2.94 5.49 -24.19
N LEU A 190 -2.59 5.13 -25.43
CA LEU A 190 -2.14 6.08 -26.45
C LEU A 190 -3.38 6.80 -26.98
N THR A 191 -3.50 8.11 -26.73
CA THR A 191 -4.48 8.94 -27.45
C THR A 191 -4.03 9.10 -28.91
N PRO A 192 -4.94 9.03 -29.90
CA PRO A 192 -4.59 9.07 -31.34
C PRO A 192 -3.97 10.39 -31.84
N THR A 193 -3.86 11.41 -31.00
CA THR A 193 -3.57 12.78 -31.43
C THR A 193 -2.10 13.18 -31.43
N GLY A 194 -1.14 12.30 -31.11
CA GLY A 194 0.29 12.64 -31.22
C GLY A 194 0.73 13.86 -30.40
N ALA A 195 -0.12 14.33 -29.48
CA ALA A 195 0.17 15.43 -28.59
C ALA A 195 0.67 14.84 -27.26
N MET A 196 1.96 15.04 -26.98
CA MET A 196 2.52 15.01 -25.64
C MET A 196 1.87 16.13 -24.80
N GLU A 197 0.59 16.03 -24.48
CA GLU A 197 -0.06 16.98 -23.59
C GLU A 197 0.20 16.59 -22.14
N CYS A 198 1.24 17.26 -21.65
CA CYS A 198 1.78 17.32 -20.31
C CYS A 198 2.53 16.06 -19.87
N ILE A 199 3.85 16.24 -19.75
CA ILE A 199 4.66 15.85 -18.59
C ILE A 199 3.73 15.69 -17.38
N ARG A 200 3.21 14.48 -17.16
CA ARG A 200 2.44 14.12 -15.97
C ARG A 200 3.26 13.08 -15.26
N LEU A 201 4.23 13.64 -14.53
CA LEU A 201 5.03 13.12 -13.43
C LEU A 201 5.39 11.63 -13.52
N ASN A 202 6.70 11.40 -13.55
CA ASN A 202 7.34 10.11 -13.29
C ASN A 202 6.62 9.44 -12.12
N GLU A 203 5.74 8.49 -12.40
CA GLU A 203 5.04 7.61 -11.46
C GLU A 203 4.59 6.41 -12.30
N PHE A 204 5.47 5.42 -12.38
CA PHE A 204 5.29 4.20 -13.17
C PHE A 204 4.84 3.08 -12.24
N SER A 205 3.97 2.18 -12.68
CA SER A 205 3.63 0.98 -11.89
C SER A 205 3.14 -0.12 -12.81
N ILE A 206 4.03 -0.95 -13.31
CA ILE A 206 3.70 -2.19 -14.05
C ILE A 206 4.54 -3.38 -13.51
N VAL A 207 5.33 -3.14 -12.47
CA VAL A 207 6.48 -3.97 -12.06
C VAL A 207 6.10 -5.34 -11.51
N TYR A 208 4.87 -5.46 -11.02
CA TYR A 208 4.49 -6.52 -10.10
C TYR A 208 3.18 -7.24 -10.49
N TRP A 209 2.32 -6.62 -11.30
CA TRP A 209 1.02 -7.18 -11.69
C TRP A 209 1.09 -8.38 -12.59
N MET A 210 2.20 -8.53 -13.31
CA MET A 210 2.41 -9.65 -14.21
C MET A 210 2.48 -10.99 -13.48
N THR A 211 2.67 -10.98 -12.14
CA THR A 211 2.86 -12.18 -11.31
C THR A 211 1.84 -12.33 -10.19
N LEU A 212 1.08 -11.28 -9.88
CA LEU A 212 0.02 -11.29 -8.86
C LEU A 212 -1.26 -11.96 -9.41
N ASN A 213 -2.00 -12.64 -8.55
CA ASN A 213 -3.27 -13.26 -8.93
C ASN A 213 -4.40 -13.09 -7.90
N MET A 214 -4.15 -12.34 -6.82
CA MET A 214 -5.14 -11.95 -5.84
C MET A 214 -4.88 -10.50 -5.39
N ALA A 215 -5.92 -9.67 -5.29
CA ALA A 215 -5.76 -8.29 -4.87
C ALA A 215 -7.00 -7.76 -4.17
N LEU A 216 -6.80 -6.86 -3.20
CA LEU A 216 -7.89 -6.19 -2.51
C LEU A 216 -8.59 -5.18 -3.43
N ALA A 217 -9.92 -5.15 -3.41
CA ALA A 217 -10.72 -4.23 -4.22
C ALA A 217 -11.78 -3.55 -3.35
N MET A 218 -11.40 -2.43 -2.73
CA MET A 218 -12.18 -1.73 -1.70
C MET A 218 -12.62 -0.31 -2.07
N VAL A 219 -12.30 0.16 -3.29
CA VAL A 219 -12.68 1.52 -3.73
C VAL A 219 -14.21 1.64 -3.74
N GLY A 220 -14.74 2.74 -3.23
CA GLY A 220 -16.17 3.05 -3.27
C GLY A 220 -17.07 2.10 -2.48
N GLN A 221 -16.53 1.29 -1.55
CA GLN A 221 -17.34 0.36 -0.75
C GLN A 221 -18.42 1.07 0.07
N GLU A 222 -18.19 2.34 0.44
CA GLU A 222 -19.14 3.19 1.13
C GLU A 222 -20.49 3.24 0.40
N ASN A 223 -20.51 3.08 -0.93
CA ASN A 223 -21.74 3.04 -1.71
C ASN A 223 -22.60 1.80 -1.38
N VAL A 224 -21.97 0.66 -1.10
CA VAL A 224 -22.68 -0.57 -0.73
C VAL A 224 -23.33 -0.40 0.64
N PHE A 225 -22.58 0.13 1.61
CA PHE A 225 -23.11 0.42 2.94
C PHE A 225 -24.18 1.52 2.90
N ARG A 226 -24.00 2.56 2.08
CA ARG A 226 -25.00 3.62 1.91
C ARG A 226 -26.32 3.05 1.41
N LYS A 227 -26.29 2.20 0.36
CA LYS A 227 -27.49 1.54 -0.16
C LYS A 227 -28.15 0.65 0.88
N MET A 228 -27.36 -0.12 1.63
CA MET A 228 -27.87 -0.92 2.74
C MET A 228 -28.60 -0.04 3.77
N TYR A 229 -28.05 1.11 4.15
CA TYR A 229 -28.72 2.02 5.09
C TYR A 229 -29.94 2.73 4.47
N GLU A 230 -29.90 3.07 3.18
CA GLU A 230 -31.05 3.61 2.44
C GLU A 230 -32.21 2.59 2.43
N ASP A 231 -31.93 1.31 2.19
CA ASP A 231 -32.91 0.22 2.25
C ASP A 231 -33.49 0.04 3.67
N LEU A 232 -32.72 0.43 4.69
CA LEU A 232 -33.12 0.47 6.10
C LEU A 232 -33.85 1.77 6.50
N GLY A 233 -34.05 2.68 5.56
CA GLY A 233 -34.83 3.92 5.73
C GLY A 233 -34.03 5.17 6.10
N LEU A 234 -32.69 5.14 6.07
CA LEU A 234 -31.86 6.32 6.31
C LEU A 234 -31.71 7.15 5.04
N THR A 235 -31.72 8.47 5.19
CA THR A 235 -31.43 9.42 4.11
C THR A 235 -29.92 9.59 3.90
N ARG A 236 -29.52 10.07 2.72
CA ARG A 236 -28.11 10.35 2.43
C ARG A 236 -27.54 11.43 3.33
N GLU A 237 -28.36 12.40 3.70
CA GLU A 237 -28.01 13.50 4.60
C GLU A 237 -27.70 12.98 6.01
N GLU A 238 -28.51 12.04 6.52
CA GLU A 238 -28.24 11.36 7.80
C GLU A 238 -26.93 10.55 7.78
N LEU A 239 -26.53 10.06 6.60
CA LEU A 239 -25.29 9.29 6.41
C LEU A 239 -24.04 10.15 6.21
N ASN A 240 -24.16 11.46 5.95
CA ASN A 240 -23.01 12.35 5.79
C ASN A 240 -22.14 12.40 7.07
N GLY A 241 -22.76 12.24 8.24
CA GLY A 241 -22.07 12.19 9.54
C GLY A 241 -21.50 10.81 9.91
N TYR A 242 -21.78 9.76 9.14
CA TYR A 242 -21.33 8.40 9.42
C TYR A 242 -20.00 8.07 8.76
N PHE A 243 -19.92 8.30 7.44
CA PHE A 243 -18.73 7.98 6.68
C PHE A 243 -17.60 8.94 7.02
N ALA A 244 -16.39 8.40 7.08
CA ALA A 244 -15.21 9.24 7.19
C ALA A 244 -14.88 9.94 5.87
N GLY A 245 -14.20 11.08 5.98
CA GLY A 245 -13.64 11.76 4.82
C GLY A 245 -12.63 10.87 4.08
N PRO A 246 -12.34 11.14 2.79
CA PRO A 246 -11.62 10.22 1.92
C PRO A 246 -10.29 9.71 2.47
N THR A 247 -9.48 10.59 3.05
CA THR A 247 -8.16 10.24 3.60
C THR A 247 -8.27 9.31 4.81
N TYR A 248 -9.41 9.25 5.50
CA TYR A 248 -9.60 8.44 6.70
C TYR A 248 -10.46 7.19 6.47
N ALA A 249 -10.94 6.98 5.24
CA ALA A 249 -11.84 5.88 4.91
C ALA A 249 -11.29 4.51 5.28
N ALA A 250 -9.97 4.28 5.19
CA ALA A 250 -9.35 3.02 5.59
C ALA A 250 -9.66 2.62 7.05
N TRP A 251 -9.52 3.54 8.00
CA TRP A 251 -9.82 3.28 9.42
C TRP A 251 -11.30 3.22 9.72
N HIS A 252 -12.12 3.93 8.94
CA HIS A 252 -13.57 3.78 9.00
C HIS A 252 -14.00 2.36 8.64
N ARG A 253 -13.43 1.81 7.56
CA ARG A 253 -13.72 0.45 7.09
C ARG A 253 -13.34 -0.62 8.10
N MET A 254 -12.26 -0.39 8.87
CA MET A 254 -11.82 -1.27 9.95
C MET A 254 -12.55 -1.02 11.29
N GLY A 255 -13.48 -0.05 11.33
CA GLY A 255 -14.27 0.29 12.52
C GLY A 255 -13.58 1.16 13.56
N ASN A 256 -12.38 1.65 13.30
CA ASN A 256 -11.61 2.45 14.27
C ASN A 256 -12.12 3.89 14.41
N LEU A 257 -12.84 4.40 13.41
CA LEU A 257 -13.40 5.76 13.44
C LEU A 257 -14.74 5.88 12.71
N GLN A 258 -15.53 6.87 13.12
CA GLN A 258 -16.78 7.28 12.47
C GLN A 258 -16.80 8.80 12.30
N GLY A 259 -17.49 9.25 11.25
CA GLY A 259 -17.62 10.66 10.87
C GLY A 259 -16.39 11.24 10.19
N SER A 260 -16.56 12.42 9.58
CA SER A 260 -15.48 13.12 8.90
C SER A 260 -14.42 13.58 9.91
N TRP A 261 -13.28 12.90 9.93
CA TRP A 261 -12.07 13.35 10.64
C TRP A 261 -11.32 14.47 9.89
N ILE A 262 -11.87 14.92 8.74
CA ILE A 262 -11.56 16.21 8.13
C ILE A 262 -12.52 17.24 8.74
N ILE A 263 -12.01 18.12 9.60
CA ILE A 263 -12.81 19.12 10.31
C ILE A 263 -12.80 20.42 9.50
N SER A 264 -13.94 20.78 8.92
CA SER A 264 -14.16 22.05 8.21
C SER A 264 -15.49 22.64 8.68
N ASP A 265 -15.49 23.95 8.94
CA ASP A 265 -16.68 24.67 9.43
C ASP A 265 -17.72 24.90 8.33
N ASP A 266 -17.29 24.92 7.06
CA ASP A 266 -18.09 25.40 5.94
C ASP A 266 -18.56 24.30 4.97
N ILE A 267 -17.91 23.13 4.97
CA ILE A 267 -18.18 22.03 4.03
C ILE A 267 -18.11 20.66 4.70
N GLN A 268 -19.10 19.83 4.40
CA GLN A 268 -19.16 18.43 4.80
C GLN A 268 -18.77 17.49 3.65
N PHE A 269 -18.52 16.23 4.02
CA PHE A 269 -18.29 15.14 3.07
C PHE A 269 -19.46 15.00 2.08
N LYS A 270 -19.15 14.92 0.77
CA LYS A 270 -20.15 14.89 -0.30
C LYS A 270 -20.43 13.48 -0.81
N ASN A 271 -21.71 13.19 -1.03
CA ASN A 271 -22.16 11.93 -1.64
C ASN A 271 -21.61 11.68 -3.06
N ASP A 272 -21.32 12.74 -3.81
CA ASP A 272 -20.70 12.66 -5.15
C ASP A 272 -19.35 11.94 -5.14
N TRP A 273 -18.59 12.06 -4.04
CA TRP A 273 -17.37 11.30 -3.84
C TRP A 273 -17.65 9.80 -3.87
N ILE A 274 -18.57 9.33 -3.04
CA ILE A 274 -18.96 7.92 -2.96
C ILE A 274 -19.37 7.38 -4.34
N ASP A 275 -20.17 8.15 -5.08
CA ASP A 275 -20.61 7.77 -6.43
C ASP A 275 -19.42 7.64 -7.40
N SER A 276 -18.53 8.64 -7.42
CA SER A 276 -17.35 8.62 -8.30
C SER A 276 -16.42 7.45 -7.99
N GLN A 277 -16.25 7.11 -6.71
CA GLN A 277 -15.43 5.98 -6.28
C GLN A 277 -16.08 4.65 -6.64
N TRP A 278 -17.41 4.56 -6.60
CA TRP A 278 -18.13 3.37 -7.07
C TRP A 278 -17.96 3.16 -8.59
N ASP A 279 -17.98 4.24 -9.38
CA ASP A 279 -17.71 4.19 -10.81
C ASP A 279 -16.27 3.77 -11.11
N LEU A 280 -15.30 4.25 -10.33
CA LEU A 280 -13.91 3.84 -10.41
C LEU A 280 -13.73 2.35 -10.06
N GLN A 281 -14.37 1.87 -8.99
CA GLN A 281 -14.31 0.48 -8.56
C GLN A 281 -14.81 -0.51 -9.63
N LYS A 282 -15.89 -0.16 -10.35
CA LYS A 282 -16.38 -0.98 -11.46
C LYS A 282 -15.33 -1.16 -12.56
N GLN A 283 -14.53 -0.12 -12.84
CA GLN A 283 -13.44 -0.20 -13.81
C GLN A 283 -12.28 -1.06 -13.29
N ILE A 284 -11.90 -0.87 -12.02
CA ILE A 284 -10.86 -1.66 -11.33
C ILE A 284 -11.19 -3.15 -11.36
N VAL A 285 -12.37 -3.53 -10.89
CA VAL A 285 -12.79 -4.94 -10.83
C VAL A 285 -12.93 -5.56 -12.22
N ARG A 286 -13.41 -4.80 -13.21
CA ARG A 286 -13.46 -5.26 -14.60
C ARG A 286 -12.06 -5.61 -15.11
N ARG A 287 -11.08 -4.74 -14.89
CA ARG A 287 -9.70 -4.95 -15.30
C ARG A 287 -9.03 -6.11 -14.54
N MET A 288 -9.26 -6.23 -13.24
CA MET A 288 -8.77 -7.37 -12.47
C MET A 288 -9.28 -8.69 -13.06
N ARG A 289 -10.56 -8.75 -13.48
CA ARG A 289 -11.13 -9.94 -14.14
C ARG A 289 -10.55 -10.21 -15.52
N GLU A 290 -10.24 -9.17 -16.32
CA GLU A 290 -9.57 -9.35 -17.62
C GLU A 290 -8.25 -10.11 -17.48
N PHE A 291 -7.50 -9.89 -16.39
CA PHE A 291 -6.26 -10.60 -16.08
C PHE A 291 -6.46 -11.84 -15.18
N ASN A 292 -7.69 -12.24 -14.92
CA ASN A 292 -8.05 -13.35 -14.01
C ASN A 292 -7.47 -13.20 -12.59
N ILE A 293 -7.37 -11.95 -12.11
CA ILE A 293 -6.98 -11.64 -10.73
C ILE A 293 -8.21 -11.83 -9.84
N THR A 294 -8.05 -12.65 -8.80
CA THR A 294 -9.09 -12.87 -7.80
C THR A 294 -9.23 -11.65 -6.91
N THR A 295 -10.38 -10.98 -6.98
CA THR A 295 -10.61 -9.77 -6.18
C THR A 295 -11.06 -10.14 -4.77
N THR A 296 -10.35 -9.69 -3.74
CA THR A 296 -10.88 -9.73 -2.37
C THR A 296 -11.81 -8.53 -2.17
N LEU A 297 -13.10 -8.79 -1.92
CA LEU A 297 -14.11 -7.74 -1.74
C LEU A 297 -14.34 -7.46 -0.25
N PRO A 298 -14.72 -6.24 0.15
CA PRO A 298 -15.13 -5.99 1.53
C PRO A 298 -16.45 -6.70 1.86
N SER A 299 -16.67 -6.99 3.15
CA SER A 299 -17.95 -7.48 3.68
C SER A 299 -18.36 -6.70 4.94
N PHE A 300 -19.64 -6.81 5.31
CA PHE A 300 -20.17 -6.20 6.52
C PHE A 300 -19.52 -6.81 7.77
N ASN A 301 -18.83 -5.99 8.55
CA ASN A 301 -18.06 -6.39 9.73
C ASN A 301 -18.75 -6.02 11.06
N GLY A 302 -20.05 -5.70 11.04
CA GLY A 302 -20.83 -5.49 12.26
C GLY A 302 -20.84 -4.06 12.79
N PHE A 303 -20.01 -3.15 12.27
CA PHE A 303 -20.04 -1.74 12.68
C PHE A 303 -21.28 -1.02 12.12
N GLN A 304 -21.96 -0.26 12.97
CA GLN A 304 -23.24 0.38 12.65
C GLN A 304 -23.28 1.83 13.12
N LEU A 305 -24.20 2.63 12.56
CA LEU A 305 -24.57 3.92 13.11
C LEU A 305 -25.17 3.74 14.51
N ILE A 306 -24.69 4.50 15.50
CA ILE A 306 -25.21 4.48 16.87
C ILE A 306 -26.73 4.72 16.92
N GLN A 307 -27.28 5.53 16.00
CA GLN A 307 -28.71 5.82 15.91
C GLN A 307 -29.56 4.63 15.43
N THR A 308 -28.97 3.63 14.76
CA THR A 308 -29.68 2.46 14.20
C THR A 308 -29.90 1.32 15.19
N GLN A 309 -29.32 1.40 16.40
CA GLN A 309 -29.39 0.32 17.42
C GLN A 309 -30.80 0.03 17.95
N LYS A 310 -31.80 0.90 17.71
CA LYS A 310 -33.15 0.74 18.28
C LYS A 310 -34.22 0.16 17.34
N SER A 311 -33.97 -0.01 16.03
CA SER A 311 -35.05 -0.39 15.09
C SER A 311 -34.73 -1.48 14.07
N ILE A 312 -33.47 -1.92 13.92
CA ILE A 312 -33.08 -2.74 12.76
C ILE A 312 -32.57 -4.12 13.18
N TYR A 313 -33.50 -5.02 13.50
CA TYR A 313 -33.16 -6.45 13.69
C TYR A 313 -33.86 -7.39 12.71
N GLN A 314 -34.43 -6.89 11.60
CA GLN A 314 -35.23 -7.77 10.73
C GLN A 314 -34.88 -7.91 9.26
N GLN A 315 -34.07 -7.06 8.61
CA GLN A 315 -33.81 -7.27 7.17
C GLN A 315 -32.44 -6.74 6.76
N SER A 316 -31.50 -7.62 6.43
CA SER A 316 -30.35 -7.28 5.57
C SER A 316 -29.74 -8.54 4.96
N GLY A 317 -30.49 -9.15 4.04
CA GLY A 317 -29.93 -10.05 3.04
C GLY A 317 -29.54 -9.25 1.81
N LEU A 318 -28.36 -8.62 1.81
CA LEU A 318 -27.82 -7.93 0.64
C LEU A 318 -26.59 -8.68 0.15
N GLY A 319 -26.83 -9.64 -0.74
CA GLY A 319 -25.79 -10.36 -1.46
C GLY A 319 -25.27 -9.53 -2.62
N PHE A 320 -23.94 -9.49 -2.78
CA PHE A 320 -23.32 -9.19 -4.06
C PHE A 320 -23.79 -10.24 -5.07
N ASN A 321 -24.78 -9.90 -5.91
CA ASN A 321 -25.32 -10.88 -6.85
C ASN A 321 -24.29 -11.19 -7.95
N ASN A 322 -23.91 -12.47 -8.02
CA ASN A 322 -23.30 -13.26 -9.09
C ASN A 322 -21.83 -12.99 -9.55
N ASN A 323 -20.97 -13.96 -9.21
CA ASN A 323 -19.71 -14.35 -9.89
C ASN A 323 -18.50 -13.39 -9.85
N SER A 324 -18.47 -12.37 -8.99
CA SER A 324 -17.32 -11.45 -8.92
C SER A 324 -16.09 -12.06 -8.25
N SER A 325 -16.28 -12.68 -7.09
CA SER A 325 -15.30 -13.38 -6.28
C SER A 325 -16.03 -14.13 -5.16
N HIS A 326 -15.35 -15.08 -4.52
CA HIS A 326 -15.82 -15.72 -3.29
C HIS A 326 -14.97 -15.31 -2.08
N TYR A 327 -14.01 -14.39 -2.23
CA TYR A 327 -13.09 -13.98 -1.18
C TYR A 327 -13.54 -12.63 -0.59
N TYR A 328 -13.82 -12.63 0.72
CA TYR A 328 -14.33 -11.46 1.42
C TYR A 328 -13.39 -11.07 2.57
N LEU A 329 -12.83 -9.86 2.53
CA LEU A 329 -12.05 -9.30 3.63
C LEU A 329 -13.00 -8.77 4.71
N LEU A 330 -12.79 -9.23 5.95
CA LEU A 330 -13.56 -8.80 7.11
C LEU A 330 -12.70 -8.89 8.36
N ASP A 331 -12.64 -7.79 9.12
CA ASP A 331 -11.93 -7.76 10.40
C ASP A 331 -12.83 -7.13 11.46
N LEU A 332 -13.03 -7.86 12.56
CA LEU A 332 -13.89 -7.43 13.68
C LEU A 332 -13.14 -6.63 14.74
N TYR A 333 -11.87 -6.94 14.93
CA TYR A 333 -11.08 -6.50 16.08
C TYR A 333 -9.73 -5.92 15.70
N ASN A 334 -9.60 -5.39 14.48
CA ASN A 334 -8.33 -4.82 14.03
C ASN A 334 -8.00 -3.55 14.83
N GLU A 335 -7.06 -3.68 15.77
CA GLU A 335 -6.71 -2.64 16.76
C GLU A 335 -7.90 -2.19 17.62
N LEU A 336 -8.84 -3.10 17.87
CA LEU A 336 -10.00 -2.88 18.74
C LEU A 336 -10.03 -3.95 19.82
N HIS A 337 -10.44 -3.56 21.03
CA HIS A 337 -10.70 -4.53 22.09
C HIS A 337 -12.06 -5.19 21.85
N PRO A 338 -12.13 -6.54 21.84
CA PRO A 338 -13.40 -7.24 21.79
C PRO A 338 -14.30 -6.85 22.97
N VAL A 339 -15.61 -6.82 22.74
CA VAL A 339 -16.61 -6.55 23.80
C VAL A 339 -16.56 -7.61 24.90
N CYS A 340 -16.13 -8.83 24.55
CA CYS A 340 -15.98 -9.97 25.43
C CYS A 340 -14.71 -10.75 25.04
N MET A 341 -13.98 -11.28 26.02
CA MET A 341 -12.81 -12.13 25.81
C MET A 341 -13.08 -13.61 26.12
N GLU A 342 -14.31 -13.95 26.48
CA GLU A 342 -14.71 -15.34 26.71
C GLU A 342 -14.70 -16.12 25.40
N VAL A 343 -14.09 -17.32 25.42
CA VAL A 343 -13.93 -18.17 24.23
C VAL A 343 -15.27 -18.44 23.53
N GLU A 344 -16.33 -18.66 24.30
CA GLU A 344 -17.65 -18.94 23.74
C GLU A 344 -18.25 -17.70 23.05
N CYS A 345 -18.07 -16.52 23.63
CA CYS A 345 -18.52 -15.27 23.01
C CYS A 345 -17.78 -15.00 21.69
N LEU A 346 -16.45 -15.15 21.69
CA LEU A 346 -15.64 -15.02 20.46
C LEU A 346 -16.04 -16.06 19.40
N ARG A 347 -16.30 -17.31 19.82
CA ARG A 347 -16.76 -18.39 18.93
C ARG A 347 -18.12 -18.06 18.31
N GLN A 348 -19.05 -17.54 19.10
CA GLN A 348 -20.38 -17.15 18.61
C GLN A 348 -20.31 -16.01 17.61
N THR A 349 -19.54 -14.96 17.88
CA THR A 349 -19.36 -13.84 16.94
C THR A 349 -18.73 -14.33 15.63
N THR A 350 -17.64 -15.11 15.73
CA THR A 350 -16.92 -15.67 14.58
C THR A 350 -17.81 -16.60 13.74
N SER A 351 -18.58 -17.47 14.40
CA SER A 351 -19.51 -18.38 13.73
C SER A 351 -20.68 -17.64 13.08
N GLY A 352 -21.19 -16.59 13.73
CA GLY A 352 -22.23 -15.73 13.18
C GLY A 352 -21.81 -15.05 11.87
N VAL A 353 -20.58 -14.50 11.83
CA VAL A 353 -20.00 -13.92 10.61
C VAL A 353 -19.90 -14.96 9.50
N MET A 354 -19.33 -16.14 9.80
CA MET A 354 -19.19 -17.19 8.79
C MET A 354 -20.54 -17.70 8.27
N ASN A 355 -21.53 -17.84 9.14
CA ASN A 355 -22.88 -18.24 8.75
C ASN A 355 -23.54 -17.18 7.85
N ALA A 356 -23.40 -15.89 8.17
CA ALA A 356 -23.91 -14.81 7.34
C ALA A 356 -23.25 -14.76 5.95
N LEU A 357 -21.91 -14.91 5.90
CA LEU A 357 -21.17 -15.01 4.64
C LEU A 357 -21.64 -16.21 3.81
N LYS A 358 -21.77 -17.39 4.42
CA LYS A 358 -22.19 -18.61 3.74
C LYS A 358 -23.66 -18.60 3.31
N GLN A 359 -24.51 -17.86 4.02
CA GLN A 359 -25.90 -17.65 3.62
C GLN A 359 -26.00 -16.78 2.36
N ALA A 360 -25.15 -15.75 2.24
CA ALA A 360 -25.08 -14.89 1.06
C ALA A 360 -24.35 -15.54 -0.13
N ASP A 361 -23.27 -16.27 0.15
CA ASP A 361 -22.44 -16.98 -0.83
C ASP A 361 -21.97 -18.32 -0.23
N PRO A 362 -22.57 -19.46 -0.63
CA PRO A 362 -22.17 -20.78 -0.14
C PRO A 362 -20.68 -21.11 -0.34
N GLN A 363 -20.02 -20.48 -1.31
CA GLN A 363 -18.60 -20.66 -1.61
C GLN A 363 -17.70 -19.64 -0.89
N ALA A 364 -18.26 -18.75 -0.06
CA ALA A 364 -17.51 -17.68 0.60
C ALA A 364 -16.27 -18.19 1.37
N VAL A 365 -15.17 -17.49 1.18
CA VAL A 365 -13.91 -17.61 1.91
C VAL A 365 -13.71 -16.29 2.65
N TRP A 366 -13.59 -16.39 3.97
CA TRP A 366 -13.28 -15.23 4.81
C TRP A 366 -11.76 -15.01 4.82
N VAL A 367 -11.35 -13.87 4.27
CA VAL A 367 -9.98 -13.35 4.37
C VAL A 367 -9.90 -12.47 5.61
N MET A 368 -8.99 -12.80 6.52
CA MET A 368 -8.84 -12.10 7.81
C MET A 368 -7.39 -11.60 7.97
N GLN A 369 -7.23 -10.38 8.45
CA GLN A 369 -5.93 -9.86 8.88
C GLN A 369 -5.58 -10.44 10.26
N SER A 370 -4.40 -11.04 10.37
CA SER A 370 -3.91 -11.62 11.64
C SER A 370 -3.11 -10.63 12.49
N TRP A 371 -3.22 -9.33 12.24
CA TRP A 371 -2.43 -8.27 12.88
C TRP A 371 -2.55 -8.28 14.40
N PHE A 372 -3.75 -8.56 14.92
CA PHE A 372 -4.05 -8.60 16.35
C PHE A 372 -3.71 -9.94 17.03
N LEU A 373 -3.22 -10.94 16.28
CA LEU A 373 -2.82 -12.26 16.82
C LEU A 373 -1.32 -12.28 17.12
N ILE A 374 -0.99 -12.58 18.38
CA ILE A 374 0.39 -12.62 18.90
C ILE A 374 1.03 -13.99 18.61
N ASP A 375 0.40 -15.08 19.05
CA ASP A 375 0.82 -16.45 18.76
C ASP A 375 -0.01 -17.03 17.63
N ARG A 376 0.68 -17.63 16.65
CA ARG A 376 0.06 -18.02 15.38
C ARG A 376 0.08 -19.52 15.13
N GLU A 377 1.10 -20.26 15.57
CA GLU A 377 1.19 -21.74 15.50
C GLU A 377 0.65 -22.38 14.19
N GLY A 378 1.00 -21.83 13.01
CA GLY A 378 0.47 -22.32 11.73
C GLY A 378 -1.05 -22.19 11.60
N PHE A 379 -1.62 -21.19 12.28
CA PHE A 379 -3.04 -20.85 12.41
C PHE A 379 -3.92 -22.05 12.76
N PHE A 380 -3.40 -22.98 13.57
CA PHE A 380 -4.11 -24.19 14.01
C PHE A 380 -4.66 -25.03 12.85
N GLY A 381 -4.00 -24.99 11.70
CA GLY A 381 -4.39 -25.72 10.49
C GLY A 381 -5.38 -24.99 9.57
N ILE A 382 -5.68 -23.71 9.85
CA ILE A 382 -6.40 -22.81 8.94
C ILE A 382 -5.44 -22.37 7.82
N ASP A 383 -5.94 -22.25 6.59
CA ASP A 383 -5.16 -21.74 5.47
C ASP A 383 -4.70 -20.31 5.76
N TRP A 384 -3.40 -20.07 5.59
CA TRP A 384 -2.79 -18.78 5.93
C TRP A 384 -1.89 -18.26 4.82
N GLY A 385 -1.52 -17.00 4.96
CA GLY A 385 -0.57 -16.34 4.07
C GLY A 385 0.55 -15.67 4.82
N TRP A 386 1.76 -15.71 4.25
CA TRP A 386 2.85 -14.87 4.74
C TRP A 386 2.78 -13.52 4.05
N SER A 387 3.15 -12.47 4.75
CA SER A 387 2.96 -11.12 4.26
C SER A 387 4.10 -10.23 4.72
N MET A 388 4.59 -9.39 3.82
CA MET A 388 5.69 -8.47 4.09
C MET A 388 5.14 -7.08 4.41
N LEU A 389 4.88 -6.84 5.69
CA LEU A 389 4.58 -5.50 6.17
C LEU A 389 5.87 -4.67 6.28
N ASN A 390 6.29 -4.02 5.19
CA ASN A 390 7.56 -3.28 5.18
C ASN A 390 7.47 -1.84 5.70
N ASN A 391 6.30 -1.21 5.59
CA ASN A 391 6.17 0.24 5.76
C ASN A 391 4.92 0.57 6.54
N PHE A 392 4.93 1.73 7.18
CA PHE A 392 3.86 2.19 8.05
C PHE A 392 3.61 3.67 7.74
N GLY A 393 2.35 4.03 7.52
CA GLY A 393 1.95 5.42 7.24
C GLY A 393 2.45 5.99 5.91
N GLY A 394 3.10 5.21 5.05
CA GLY A 394 3.84 5.74 3.91
C GLY A 394 5.08 6.53 4.34
N GLY A 395 5.63 6.28 5.54
CA GLY A 395 6.85 6.93 6.01
C GLY A 395 8.02 6.62 5.07
N GLN A 396 8.88 7.62 4.84
CA GLN A 396 10.07 7.47 4.01
C GLN A 396 11.27 7.08 4.86
N GLY A 397 12.24 6.40 4.26
CA GLY A 397 13.43 5.90 4.93
C GLY A 397 14.00 4.65 4.28
N LEU A 398 15.32 4.49 4.30
CA LEU A 398 15.97 3.27 3.82
C LEU A 398 15.87 2.15 4.87
N TYR A 399 14.78 1.39 4.81
CA TYR A 399 14.49 0.28 5.73
C TYR A 399 13.96 -0.96 4.99
N GLY A 400 14.41 -2.14 5.42
CA GLY A 400 13.91 -3.43 4.96
C GLY A 400 14.74 -4.61 5.46
N THR A 401 14.21 -5.82 5.34
CA THR A 401 14.88 -7.07 5.73
C THR A 401 15.02 -8.03 4.55
N LEU A 402 16.00 -7.77 3.68
CA LEU A 402 16.26 -8.64 2.52
C LEU A 402 16.63 -10.07 2.92
N PRO A 403 17.50 -10.33 3.92
CA PRO A 403 17.79 -11.70 4.33
C PRO A 403 16.54 -12.44 4.82
N GLY A 404 15.73 -11.79 5.67
CA GLY A 404 14.50 -12.39 6.18
C GLY A 404 13.49 -12.68 5.08
N LEU A 405 13.37 -11.80 4.10
CA LEU A 405 12.51 -11.99 2.94
C LEU A 405 12.90 -13.19 2.08
N LEU A 406 14.20 -13.46 1.96
CA LEU A 406 14.73 -14.58 1.18
C LEU A 406 14.68 -15.91 1.93
N THR A 407 14.54 -15.91 3.27
CA THR A 407 14.63 -17.15 4.08
C THR A 407 13.35 -17.51 4.83
N GLU A 408 12.68 -16.55 5.47
CA GLU A 408 11.54 -16.80 6.36
C GLU A 408 10.32 -17.41 5.64
N PRO A 409 9.99 -17.04 4.39
CA PRO A 409 8.96 -17.72 3.61
C PRO A 409 9.17 -19.23 3.50
N PHE A 410 10.40 -19.65 3.18
CA PHE A 410 10.75 -21.05 3.02
C PHE A 410 10.76 -21.80 4.35
N LYS A 411 11.21 -21.17 5.44
CA LYS A 411 11.14 -21.75 6.79
C LYS A 411 9.70 -21.97 7.23
N GLY A 412 8.84 -20.96 7.04
CA GLY A 412 7.41 -21.06 7.33
C GLY A 412 6.75 -22.19 6.55
N TYR A 413 7.07 -22.33 5.25
CA TYR A 413 6.60 -23.43 4.42
C TYR A 413 7.02 -24.81 4.92
N GLN A 414 8.30 -24.98 5.27
CA GLN A 414 8.84 -26.24 5.77
C GLN A 414 8.22 -26.64 7.11
N GLN A 415 7.91 -25.66 7.97
CA GLN A 415 7.35 -25.89 9.29
C GLN A 415 5.83 -26.11 9.25
N TYR A 416 5.10 -25.43 8.36
CA TYR A 416 3.64 -25.44 8.29
C TYR A 416 3.16 -25.55 6.82
N PRO A 417 3.01 -26.78 6.28
CA PRO A 417 2.81 -26.99 4.84
C PRO A 417 1.40 -26.65 4.31
N LYS A 418 0.40 -26.39 5.17
CA LYS A 418 -0.91 -25.85 4.74
C LYS A 418 -0.80 -24.34 4.56
N TRP A 419 -0.44 -23.90 3.35
CA TRP A 419 -0.09 -22.52 3.08
C TRP A 419 -0.53 -22.11 1.68
N ASP A 420 -1.28 -21.00 1.59
CA ASP A 420 -1.97 -20.64 0.34
C ASP A 420 -1.60 -19.23 -0.19
N VAL A 421 -1.11 -18.27 0.62
CA VAL A 421 -1.07 -16.84 0.21
C VAL A 421 0.27 -16.10 0.48
N PHE A 422 0.69 -15.18 -0.40
CA PHE A 422 1.90 -14.33 -0.27
C PHE A 422 1.81 -13.01 -1.08
N PRO A 423 2.55 -11.89 -0.92
CA PRO A 423 2.70 -10.97 0.22
C PRO A 423 1.75 -9.72 0.17
N THR A 424 1.22 -9.28 1.31
CA THR A 424 0.73 -7.88 1.48
C THR A 424 1.92 -6.91 1.59
N THR A 425 1.78 -5.65 1.14
CA THR A 425 2.63 -4.50 1.49
C THR A 425 1.75 -3.32 1.93
N VAL A 426 2.24 -2.46 2.82
CA VAL A 426 1.49 -1.29 3.34
C VAL A 426 2.04 -0.01 2.73
N GLY A 427 1.33 0.61 1.80
CA GLY A 427 1.77 1.86 1.14
C GLY A 427 2.64 1.64 -0.10
N GLN A 428 2.86 2.68 -0.91
CA GLN A 428 3.65 2.60 -2.15
C GLN A 428 4.97 3.37 -2.15
N GLN A 429 5.32 4.01 -1.04
CA GLN A 429 6.53 4.84 -0.93
C GLN A 429 7.64 4.07 -0.20
N HIS A 430 8.07 2.96 -0.79
CA HIS A 430 9.05 2.02 -0.21
C HIS A 430 10.37 2.07 -0.99
N PRO A 431 11.46 1.54 -0.41
CA PRO A 431 12.60 1.14 -1.21
C PRO A 431 12.18 0.03 -2.18
N ASP A 432 12.17 0.34 -3.48
CA ASP A 432 11.86 -0.58 -4.58
C ASP A 432 12.58 -1.95 -4.49
N PRO A 433 13.84 -2.05 -4.02
CA PRO A 433 14.54 -3.34 -3.90
C PRO A 433 13.84 -4.34 -2.97
N VAL A 434 13.18 -3.88 -1.91
CA VAL A 434 12.53 -4.75 -0.92
C VAL A 434 11.24 -5.34 -1.51
N HIS A 435 10.44 -4.51 -2.18
CA HIS A 435 9.24 -4.99 -2.87
C HIS A 435 9.61 -5.97 -3.99
N ARG A 436 10.66 -5.66 -4.77
CA ARG A 436 11.18 -6.54 -5.81
C ARG A 436 11.59 -7.91 -5.29
N ALA A 437 12.44 -7.95 -4.28
CA ALA A 437 12.91 -9.20 -3.70
C ALA A 437 11.73 -10.06 -3.18
N SER A 438 10.63 -9.44 -2.73
CA SER A 438 9.48 -10.17 -2.19
C SER A 438 8.77 -11.00 -3.25
N ILE A 439 8.64 -10.46 -4.46
CA ILE A 439 7.96 -11.12 -5.57
C ILE A 439 8.89 -12.08 -6.29
N ASP A 440 10.16 -11.70 -6.50
CA ASP A 440 11.14 -12.57 -7.12
C ASP A 440 11.30 -13.86 -6.31
N THR A 441 11.30 -13.76 -4.96
CA THR A 441 11.34 -14.92 -4.06
C THR A 441 10.26 -15.97 -4.37
N LEU A 442 9.10 -15.56 -4.89
CA LEU A 442 7.94 -16.44 -5.12
C LEU A 442 8.00 -17.26 -6.40
N LEU A 443 8.78 -16.80 -7.38
CA LEU A 443 8.94 -17.45 -8.68
C LEU A 443 10.16 -18.39 -8.70
N LEU A 444 10.85 -18.53 -7.56
CA LEU A 444 12.17 -19.16 -7.44
C LEU A 444 12.15 -20.61 -6.96
N LYS A 445 11.27 -21.46 -7.51
CA LYS A 445 11.67 -22.87 -7.63
C LYS A 445 12.53 -23.01 -8.88
N ARG A 446 13.85 -22.78 -8.73
CA ARG A 446 14.87 -23.25 -9.70
C ARG A 446 14.75 -24.77 -9.73
N THR A 447 14.14 -25.30 -10.78
CA THR A 447 13.80 -26.74 -10.86
C THR A 447 14.92 -27.56 -11.48
N ASP A 448 16.05 -26.91 -11.80
CA ASP A 448 17.08 -27.43 -12.69
C ASP A 448 18.52 -27.22 -12.16
N ASN A 449 18.78 -26.28 -11.24
CA ASN A 449 20.09 -26.17 -10.58
C ASN A 449 20.05 -25.32 -9.28
N PRO A 450 20.13 -25.91 -8.07
CA PRO A 450 20.21 -25.16 -6.82
C PRO A 450 21.51 -24.34 -6.67
N ASP A 451 22.56 -24.66 -7.45
CA ASP A 451 23.88 -24.00 -7.43
C ASP A 451 24.07 -22.96 -8.54
N ALA A 452 23.06 -22.68 -9.36
CA ALA A 452 23.19 -21.63 -10.37
C ALA A 452 23.48 -20.29 -9.67
N ALA A 453 24.54 -19.57 -10.08
CA ALA A 453 24.83 -18.27 -9.47
C ALA A 453 23.63 -17.32 -9.63
N ILE A 454 23.39 -16.45 -8.64
CA ILE A 454 22.60 -15.22 -8.88
C ILE A 454 23.34 -14.50 -10.02
N PRO A 455 22.67 -14.12 -11.12
CA PRO A 455 23.34 -13.36 -12.16
C PRO A 455 24.01 -12.14 -11.50
N PRO A 456 25.31 -11.89 -11.77
CA PRO A 456 25.99 -10.76 -11.18
C PRO A 456 25.21 -9.48 -11.51
N ILE A 457 24.93 -8.67 -10.50
CA ILE A 457 24.42 -7.31 -10.69
C ILE A 457 25.42 -6.64 -11.64
N PRO A 458 24.97 -6.10 -12.80
CA PRO A 458 25.86 -5.41 -13.71
C PRO A 458 26.62 -4.34 -12.95
N ARG A 459 27.96 -4.44 -12.91
CA ARG A 459 28.79 -3.32 -12.45
C ARG A 459 28.76 -2.28 -13.55
N GLU A 460 27.77 -1.41 -13.53
CA GLU A 460 27.78 -0.24 -14.42
C GLU A 460 28.81 0.77 -13.91
N SER A 461 29.85 0.95 -14.71
CA SER A 461 30.74 2.10 -14.67
C SER A 461 29.96 3.34 -15.12
N TYR A 462 29.75 4.28 -14.20
CA TYR A 462 29.06 5.57 -14.37
C TYR A 462 27.57 5.46 -14.74
N LEU A 463 26.70 5.43 -13.73
CA LEU A 463 25.25 5.65 -13.91
C LEU A 463 25.03 7.10 -14.36
N PRO A 464 24.51 7.34 -15.58
CA PRO A 464 24.39 8.68 -16.11
C PRO A 464 23.21 9.42 -15.44
N LEU A 465 23.44 10.70 -15.12
CA LEU A 465 22.42 11.60 -14.58
C LEU A 465 21.18 11.75 -15.47
N ASN A 466 21.09 11.15 -16.66
CA ASN A 466 19.89 11.19 -17.49
C ASN A 466 18.84 10.12 -17.11
N VAL A 467 19.20 9.11 -16.30
CA VAL A 467 18.28 8.04 -15.88
C VAL A 467 17.42 8.50 -14.70
N SER A 468 16.09 8.45 -14.85
CA SER A 468 15.16 8.94 -13.82
C SER A 468 15.21 8.14 -12.52
N SER A 469 15.26 6.81 -12.58
CA SER A 469 15.34 5.96 -11.39
C SER A 469 16.65 6.18 -10.62
N PHE A 470 17.76 6.41 -11.32
CA PHE A 470 19.02 6.79 -10.68
C PHE A 470 18.93 8.14 -9.96
N ARG A 471 18.27 9.15 -10.55
CA ARG A 471 18.02 10.43 -9.86
C ARG A 471 17.14 10.24 -8.62
N TYR A 472 16.12 9.39 -8.71
CA TYR A 472 15.30 9.03 -7.56
C TYR A 472 16.16 8.48 -6.43
N ASP A 473 16.97 7.44 -6.71
CA ASP A 473 17.84 6.81 -5.71
C ASP A 473 18.86 7.80 -5.13
N LEU A 474 19.44 8.67 -5.97
CA LEU A 474 20.37 9.69 -5.54
C LEU A 474 19.70 10.67 -4.55
N VAL A 475 18.48 11.10 -4.83
CA VAL A 475 17.70 11.95 -3.92
C VAL A 475 17.38 11.20 -2.63
N ASP A 476 16.93 9.95 -2.71
CA ASP A 476 16.51 9.16 -1.55
C ASP A 476 17.67 8.83 -0.61
N VAL A 477 18.82 8.42 -1.15
CA VAL A 477 20.05 8.17 -0.37
C VAL A 477 20.59 9.47 0.24
N THR A 478 20.57 10.58 -0.52
CA THR A 478 21.06 11.86 0.00
C THR A 478 20.15 12.37 1.13
N ARG A 479 18.83 12.28 0.96
CA ARG A 479 17.85 12.57 2.02
C ARG A 479 18.11 11.71 3.25
N GLU A 480 18.35 10.41 3.08
CA GLU A 480 18.64 9.50 4.19
C GLU A 480 19.91 9.90 4.95
N ILE A 481 20.97 10.31 4.26
CA ILE A 481 22.20 10.80 4.90
C ILE A 481 21.91 12.08 5.70
N MET A 482 21.13 13.00 5.13
CA MET A 482 20.78 14.25 5.81
C MET A 482 19.95 13.98 7.09
N ALA A 483 18.91 13.16 6.98
CA ALA A 483 17.98 12.87 8.06
C ALA A 483 18.53 11.88 9.12
N GLY A 484 19.28 10.88 8.68
CA GLY A 484 19.79 9.80 9.53
C GLY A 484 21.17 10.05 10.13
N VAL A 485 21.98 10.93 9.53
CA VAL A 485 23.38 11.16 9.96
C VAL A 485 23.64 12.63 10.28
N VAL A 486 23.41 13.55 9.33
CA VAL A 486 23.82 14.96 9.48
C VAL A 486 23.01 15.67 10.56
N ILE A 487 21.68 15.71 10.44
CA ILE A 487 20.81 16.39 11.40
C ILE A 487 20.94 15.78 12.81
N PRO A 488 20.93 14.44 13.00
CA PRO A 488 21.14 13.84 14.31
C PRO A 488 22.50 14.17 14.93
N GLY A 489 23.57 14.21 14.12
CA GLY A 489 24.91 14.61 14.56
C GLY A 489 24.95 16.05 15.05
N LEU A 490 24.38 16.98 14.29
CA LEU A 490 24.27 18.40 14.69
C LEU A 490 23.37 18.58 15.91
N HIS A 491 22.27 17.84 16.00
CA HIS A 491 21.38 17.85 17.16
C HIS A 491 22.10 17.39 18.43
N LYS A 492 22.96 16.37 18.34
CA LYS A 492 23.79 15.95 19.47
C LYS A 492 24.69 17.08 19.96
N GLU A 493 25.41 17.76 19.05
CA GLU A 493 26.28 18.89 19.42
C GLU A 493 25.51 20.07 20.03
N LEU A 494 24.29 20.34 19.54
CA LEU A 494 23.39 21.33 20.12
C LEU A 494 22.98 20.97 21.57
N VAL A 495 22.59 19.72 21.81
CA VAL A 495 22.21 19.25 23.14
C VAL A 495 23.41 19.28 24.09
N ASP A 496 24.57 18.79 23.66
CA ASP A 496 25.79 18.79 24.47
C ASP A 496 26.19 20.24 24.86
N ALA A 497 26.07 21.20 23.93
CA ALA A 497 26.30 22.63 24.22
C ALA A 497 25.29 23.19 25.23
N TYR A 498 24.01 22.83 25.12
CA TYR A 498 22.98 23.24 26.06
C TYR A 498 23.22 22.67 27.47
N GLU A 499 23.53 21.38 27.58
CA GLU A 499 23.82 20.72 28.86
C GLU A 499 25.09 21.26 29.53
N ALA A 500 26.12 21.56 28.75
CA ALA A 500 27.34 22.24 29.21
C ALA A 500 27.10 23.72 29.59
N LYS A 501 25.91 24.26 29.32
CA LYS A 501 25.54 25.68 29.50
C LYS A 501 26.42 26.63 28.67
N ASP A 502 26.94 26.16 27.53
CA ASP A 502 27.74 26.95 26.62
C ASP A 502 26.84 27.72 25.64
N LEU A 503 26.38 28.89 26.09
CA LEU A 503 25.47 29.75 25.32
C LEU A 503 26.03 30.19 23.97
N SER A 504 27.37 30.25 23.83
CA SER A 504 28.01 30.69 22.60
C SER A 504 27.84 29.69 21.46
N ARG A 505 27.58 28.41 21.78
CA ARG A 505 27.47 27.31 20.80
C ARG A 505 26.04 26.88 20.51
N ILE A 506 25.06 27.22 21.35
CA ILE A 506 23.65 26.81 21.16
C ILE A 506 23.08 27.35 19.84
N ARG A 507 23.14 28.67 19.61
CA ARG A 507 22.57 29.26 18.38
C ARG A 507 23.32 28.79 17.12
N PRO A 508 24.67 28.80 17.05
CA PRO A 508 25.38 28.30 15.88
C PRO A 508 25.04 26.85 15.49
N TRP A 509 24.93 25.93 16.47
CA TRP A 509 24.51 24.56 16.16
C TRP A 509 23.06 24.48 15.70
N GLY A 510 22.18 25.27 16.31
CA GLY A 510 20.79 25.40 15.86
C GLY A 510 20.67 25.91 14.43
N ASP A 511 21.46 26.92 14.05
CA ASP A 511 21.50 27.46 12.68
C ASP A 511 21.96 26.41 11.65
N LEU A 512 22.96 25.60 12.01
CA LEU A 512 23.41 24.50 11.14
C LEU A 512 22.32 23.43 10.94
N ILE A 513 21.52 23.13 11.97
CA ILE A 513 20.36 22.23 11.84
C ILE A 513 19.32 22.84 10.90
N LEU A 514 18.97 24.12 11.09
CA LEU A 514 18.01 24.81 10.24
C LEU A 514 18.48 24.87 8.78
N GLN A 515 19.76 25.14 8.56
CA GLN A 515 20.38 25.10 7.24
C GLN A 515 20.28 23.70 6.63
N ALA A 516 20.65 22.66 7.37
CA ALA A 516 20.58 21.28 6.90
C ALA A 516 19.15 20.88 6.51
N ILE A 517 18.14 21.26 7.29
CA ILE A 517 16.72 21.01 6.97
C ILE A 517 16.31 21.74 5.68
N ASN A 518 16.73 22.99 5.51
CA ASN A 518 16.43 23.75 4.30
C ASN A 518 17.12 23.15 3.05
N ASP A 519 18.36 22.69 3.19
CA ASP A 519 19.09 22.02 2.11
C ASP A 519 18.46 20.65 1.77
N THR A 520 17.98 19.89 2.76
CA THR A 520 17.15 18.71 2.52
C THR A 520 15.92 19.07 1.69
N GLY A 521 15.21 20.16 2.01
CA GLY A 521 14.08 20.65 1.21
C GLY A 521 14.45 20.93 -0.25
N ARG A 522 15.64 21.49 -0.51
CA ARG A 522 16.16 21.75 -1.87
C ARG A 522 16.47 20.46 -2.62
N ILE A 523 17.10 19.48 -1.96
CA ILE A 523 17.40 18.17 -2.55
C ILE A 523 16.10 17.45 -2.96
N LEU A 524 15.11 17.43 -2.07
CA LEU A 524 13.79 16.83 -2.34
C LEU A 524 13.08 17.51 -3.51
N ALA A 525 13.25 18.83 -3.67
CA ALA A 525 12.70 19.59 -4.79
C ALA A 525 13.35 19.27 -6.15
N THR A 526 14.33 18.38 -6.22
CA THR A 526 14.95 17.98 -7.50
C THR A 526 14.23 16.81 -8.18
N HIS A 527 13.29 16.14 -7.50
CA HIS A 527 12.58 15.00 -8.04
C HIS A 527 11.11 14.96 -7.61
N THR A 528 10.20 14.73 -8.55
CA THR A 528 8.75 14.93 -8.36
C THR A 528 8.12 14.00 -7.32
N HIS A 529 8.68 12.80 -7.12
CA HIS A 529 8.23 11.86 -6.09
C HIS A 529 8.45 12.34 -4.64
N PHE A 530 9.28 13.37 -4.46
CA PHE A 530 9.61 13.94 -3.16
C PHE A 530 9.04 15.35 -3.01
N MET A 531 7.97 15.68 -3.72
CA MET A 531 7.29 16.97 -3.64
C MET A 531 5.89 16.82 -3.07
N LEU A 532 5.44 17.82 -2.31
CA LEU A 532 4.08 17.87 -1.76
C LEU A 532 3.02 18.20 -2.82
N TRP A 533 3.36 19.05 -3.79
CA TRP A 533 2.37 19.58 -4.72
C TRP A 533 1.63 18.50 -5.56
N PRO A 534 2.23 17.36 -5.99
CA PRO A 534 1.46 16.33 -6.69
C PRO A 534 0.35 15.73 -5.84
N TRP A 535 0.62 15.48 -4.56
CA TRP A 535 -0.36 14.97 -3.59
C TRP A 535 -1.53 15.94 -3.41
N ILE A 536 -1.22 17.23 -3.27
CA ILE A 536 -2.23 18.29 -3.13
C ILE A 536 -3.02 18.48 -4.43
N ARG A 537 -2.34 18.54 -5.58
CA ARG A 537 -3.00 18.59 -6.89
C ARG A 537 -4.00 17.45 -7.02
N ASP A 538 -3.57 16.22 -6.73
CA ASP A 538 -4.39 15.02 -6.91
C ASP A 538 -5.62 15.04 -5.98
N ALA A 539 -5.47 15.55 -4.76
CA ALA A 539 -6.59 15.81 -3.85
C ALA A 539 -7.58 16.81 -4.45
N ARG A 540 -7.12 17.98 -4.91
CA ARG A 540 -7.97 19.02 -5.47
C ARG A 540 -8.68 18.58 -6.76
N ILE A 541 -8.01 17.86 -7.66
CA ILE A 541 -8.65 17.38 -8.91
C ILE A 541 -9.61 16.20 -8.69
N SER A 542 -9.53 15.55 -7.52
CA SER A 542 -10.46 14.48 -7.14
C SER A 542 -11.83 15.01 -6.70
N ALA A 543 -12.01 16.34 -6.59
CA ALA A 543 -13.29 17.01 -6.42
C ALA A 543 -14.20 16.90 -7.67
N LYS A 544 -14.40 15.70 -8.22
CA LYS A 544 -15.17 15.47 -9.45
C LYS A 544 -16.67 15.52 -9.15
N ARG A 545 -17.43 15.96 -10.15
CA ARG A 545 -18.88 15.77 -10.17
C ARG A 545 -19.18 14.32 -10.55
N SER A 546 -20.11 13.68 -9.85
CA SER A 546 -20.64 12.38 -10.28
C SER A 546 -21.46 12.56 -11.55
N SER A 547 -21.35 11.60 -12.49
CA SER A 547 -22.23 11.56 -13.67
C SER A 547 -23.67 11.17 -13.33
N ALA A 548 -23.92 10.67 -12.12
CA ALA A 548 -25.21 10.16 -11.67
C ALA A 548 -26.00 11.15 -10.79
N SER A 549 -25.36 12.14 -10.17
CA SER A 549 -26.03 13.18 -9.37
C SER A 549 -26.20 14.46 -10.18
N ASN A 550 -27.44 14.65 -10.65
CA ASN A 550 -27.97 15.87 -11.24
C ASN A 550 -27.14 16.45 -12.39
N ALA A 551 -27.23 15.91 -13.61
CA ALA A 551 -26.83 16.66 -14.81
C ALA A 551 -27.59 18.01 -14.95
N GLU A 552 -28.67 18.22 -14.17
CA GLU A 552 -29.54 19.39 -14.22
C GLU A 552 -29.22 20.51 -13.20
N ALA A 553 -28.45 20.23 -12.13
CA ALA A 553 -28.11 21.28 -11.16
C ALA A 553 -27.05 22.26 -11.73
N PRO A 554 -27.22 23.58 -11.61
CA PRO A 554 -26.24 24.53 -12.12
C PRO A 554 -24.90 24.37 -11.39
N TYR A 555 -23.79 24.47 -12.14
CA TYR A 555 -22.44 24.41 -11.59
C TYR A 555 -22.20 25.60 -10.64
N ASN A 556 -21.93 25.30 -9.37
CA ASN A 556 -21.54 26.30 -8.39
C ASN A 556 -20.01 26.28 -8.22
N ALA A 557 -19.33 27.19 -8.91
CA ALA A 557 -17.87 27.30 -8.88
C ALA A 557 -17.33 27.50 -7.44
N THR A 558 -18.01 28.32 -6.64
CA THR A 558 -17.62 28.59 -5.25
C THR A 558 -17.69 27.34 -4.39
N GLU A 559 -18.76 26.56 -4.52
CA GLU A 559 -18.93 25.31 -3.76
C GLU A 559 -17.96 24.21 -4.21
N HIS A 560 -17.59 24.20 -5.50
CA HIS A 560 -16.56 23.31 -6.02
C HIS A 560 -15.19 23.63 -5.42
N VAL A 561 -14.77 24.91 -5.44
CA VAL A 561 -13.48 25.34 -4.86
C VAL A 561 -13.41 24.98 -3.38
N ARG A 562 -14.44 25.31 -2.59
CA ARG A 562 -14.48 24.94 -1.18
C ARG A 562 -14.37 23.42 -0.95
N TYR A 563 -14.89 22.60 -1.85
CA TYR A 563 -14.75 21.14 -1.74
C TYR A 563 -13.33 20.67 -2.11
N GLN A 564 -12.65 21.36 -3.04
CA GLN A 564 -11.22 21.14 -3.27
C GLN A 564 -10.41 21.46 -2.01
N ASP A 565 -10.74 22.56 -1.33
CA ASP A 565 -10.07 22.97 -0.10
C ASP A 565 -10.32 21.96 1.03
N TYR A 566 -11.54 21.41 1.13
CA TYR A 566 -11.86 20.31 2.05
C TYR A 566 -11.00 19.05 1.80
N LEU A 567 -10.83 18.62 0.54
CA LEU A 567 -10.01 17.45 0.20
C LEU A 567 -8.53 17.71 0.47
N GLU A 568 -8.05 18.91 0.13
CA GLU A 568 -6.69 19.36 0.41
C GLU A 568 -6.40 19.41 1.92
N LEU A 569 -7.32 19.93 2.73
CA LEU A 569 -7.20 19.92 4.18
C LEU A 569 -7.01 18.50 4.71
N GLY A 570 -7.83 17.55 4.23
CA GLY A 570 -7.67 16.14 4.56
C GLY A 570 -6.31 15.57 4.12
N ALA A 571 -5.83 15.95 2.94
CA ALA A 571 -4.55 15.52 2.37
C ALA A 571 -3.35 16.03 3.19
N ARG A 572 -3.38 17.30 3.62
CA ARG A 572 -2.36 17.93 4.49
C ARG A 572 -2.40 17.36 5.90
N ASN A 573 -3.59 17.25 6.49
CA ASN A 573 -3.76 16.81 7.87
C ASN A 573 -3.28 15.36 8.05
N GLN A 574 -3.65 14.45 7.13
CA GLN A 574 -3.28 13.04 7.22
C GLN A 574 -1.76 12.83 7.33
N ILE A 575 -0.96 13.56 6.53
CA ILE A 575 0.51 13.42 6.51
C ILE A 575 1.24 14.24 7.59
N THR A 576 0.48 14.93 8.45
CA THR A 576 1.02 15.74 9.54
C THR A 576 0.41 15.33 10.88
N TRP A 577 -0.65 15.99 11.31
CA TRP A 577 -1.27 15.80 12.62
C TRP A 577 -2.20 14.57 12.70
N TRP A 578 -2.56 14.05 11.54
CA TRP A 578 -3.45 12.92 11.33
C TRP A 578 -4.90 13.16 11.74
N GLY A 579 -5.22 13.50 12.99
CA GLY A 579 -6.61 13.56 13.47
C GLY A 579 -7.13 14.96 13.81
N PRO A 580 -8.31 15.09 14.43
CA PRO A 580 -8.73 16.34 15.05
C PRO A 580 -7.93 16.65 16.33
N LYS A 581 -8.08 17.87 16.86
CA LYS A 581 -7.50 18.28 18.14
C LYS A 581 -7.87 17.30 19.26
N GLY A 582 -6.87 16.85 20.03
CA GLY A 582 -7.04 15.83 21.08
C GLY A 582 -6.56 14.42 20.70
N GLN A 583 -6.21 14.19 19.42
CA GLN A 583 -5.66 12.92 18.93
C GLN A 583 -4.13 12.97 18.71
N GLN A 584 -3.40 13.71 19.55
CA GLN A 584 -1.97 14.01 19.35
C GLN A 584 -1.06 12.79 19.30
N LYS A 585 -1.53 11.63 19.77
CA LYS A 585 -0.80 10.37 19.70
C LYS A 585 -0.50 9.90 18.28
N LEU A 586 -1.27 10.39 17.29
CA LEU A 586 -1.11 10.06 15.88
C LEU A 586 -0.35 11.13 15.09
N SER A 587 0.12 12.19 15.76
CA SER A 587 0.97 13.21 15.12
C SER A 587 2.21 12.58 14.50
N ASP A 588 2.55 13.02 13.30
CA ASP A 588 3.67 12.55 12.48
C ASP A 588 3.59 11.06 12.06
N TYR A 589 2.50 10.34 12.35
CA TYR A 589 2.37 8.90 12.02
C TYR A 589 2.55 8.63 10.52
N ALA A 590 1.96 9.48 9.67
CA ALA A 590 2.10 9.42 8.22
C ALA A 590 2.98 10.55 7.67
N GLY A 591 3.95 11.00 8.47
CA GLY A 591 4.93 12.01 8.08
C GLY A 591 5.60 11.72 6.73
N LYS A 592 5.96 12.78 6.00
CA LYS A 592 6.59 12.71 4.68
C LYS A 592 7.76 13.67 4.60
N GLU A 593 8.89 13.20 4.11
CA GLU A 593 10.03 14.03 3.78
C GLU A 593 9.88 14.53 2.34
N TRP A 594 8.88 15.39 2.13
CA TRP A 594 8.65 16.05 0.86
C TRP A 594 9.07 17.51 0.91
N SER A 595 9.58 18.02 -0.22
CA SER A 595 9.67 19.45 -0.46
C SER A 595 8.28 20.07 -0.34
N GLY A 596 8.19 21.18 0.37
CA GLY A 596 6.92 21.73 0.86
C GLY A 596 6.66 21.34 2.32
N VAL A 597 6.63 20.05 2.66
CA VAL A 597 6.43 19.59 4.06
C VAL A 597 7.64 19.91 4.93
N VAL A 598 8.85 19.62 4.46
CA VAL A 598 10.08 19.87 5.23
C VAL A 598 10.23 21.36 5.56
N LYS A 599 10.00 22.22 4.57
CA LYS A 599 10.10 23.67 4.74
C LYS A 599 8.89 24.26 5.49
N GLY A 600 7.70 23.84 5.13
CA GLY A 600 6.44 24.41 5.60
C GLY A 600 5.94 23.84 6.92
N PHE A 601 6.48 22.71 7.40
CA PHE A 601 6.02 22.05 8.62
C PHE A 601 7.15 21.66 9.57
N TYR A 602 8.21 21.00 9.10
CA TYR A 602 9.30 20.57 9.99
C TYR A 602 10.27 21.70 10.38
N TYR A 603 10.66 22.56 9.44
CA TYR A 603 11.58 23.67 9.71
C TYR A 603 11.10 24.60 10.83
N PRO A 604 9.84 25.11 10.83
CA PRO A 604 9.40 26.03 11.89
C PRO A 604 9.35 25.38 13.27
N ARG A 605 9.11 24.07 13.35
CA ARG A 605 9.17 23.32 14.62
C ARG A 605 10.60 23.29 15.18
N TRP A 606 11.59 23.07 14.31
CA TRP A 606 13.00 23.10 14.70
C TRP A 606 13.44 24.51 15.10
N GLU A 607 12.95 25.54 14.41
CA GLU A 607 13.25 26.94 14.73
C GLU A 607 12.71 27.31 16.12
N ILE A 608 11.45 27.00 16.39
CA ILE A 608 10.84 27.17 17.72
C ILE A 608 11.67 26.43 18.79
N PHE A 609 12.10 25.19 18.52
CA PHE A 609 12.90 24.42 19.45
C PHE A 609 14.27 25.07 19.74
N VAL A 610 14.99 25.49 18.71
CA VAL A 610 16.29 26.18 18.83
C VAL A 610 16.14 27.49 19.62
N ASP A 611 15.15 28.31 19.28
CA ASP A 611 14.89 29.57 19.97
C ASP A 611 14.55 29.37 21.45
N ARG A 612 13.84 28.27 21.76
CA ARG A 612 13.58 27.89 23.15
C ARG A 612 14.84 27.48 23.89
N LEU A 613 15.74 26.73 23.28
CA LEU A 613 17.02 26.38 23.91
C LEU A 613 17.88 27.62 24.18
N VAL A 614 17.92 28.57 23.25
CA VAL A 614 18.62 29.85 23.44
C VAL A 614 18.03 30.62 24.63
N THR A 615 16.70 30.76 24.67
CA THR A 615 16.00 31.49 25.74
C THR A 615 16.18 30.81 27.11
N ALA A 616 15.98 29.49 27.17
CA ALA A 616 16.11 28.71 28.40
C ALA A 616 17.56 28.66 28.90
N GLY A 617 18.52 28.53 27.99
CA GLY A 617 19.95 28.60 28.30
C GLY A 617 20.32 29.94 28.94
N ALA A 618 19.89 31.05 28.33
CA ALA A 618 20.12 32.40 28.87
C ALA A 618 19.48 32.59 30.26
N ALA A 619 18.27 32.06 30.47
CA ALA A 619 17.56 32.09 31.74
C ALA A 619 18.07 31.06 32.78
N ARG A 620 18.98 30.15 32.38
CA ARG A 620 19.43 28.99 33.17
C ARG A 620 18.26 28.13 33.70
N SER A 621 17.17 28.05 32.96
CA SER A 621 15.97 27.29 33.32
C SER A 621 15.88 26.02 32.48
N PRO A 622 15.28 24.93 33.00
CA PRO A 622 15.03 23.75 32.20
C PRO A 622 13.99 24.05 31.11
N VAL A 623 14.16 23.46 29.93
CA VAL A 623 13.15 23.50 28.87
C VAL A 623 11.95 22.65 29.29
N GLY A 624 10.80 23.29 29.51
CA GLY A 624 9.54 22.60 29.79
C GLY A 624 8.91 22.02 28.52
N LEU A 625 8.77 20.70 28.44
CA LEU A 625 8.18 19.99 27.29
C LEU A 625 6.77 20.52 26.92
N GLN A 626 5.94 20.82 27.93
CA GLN A 626 4.58 21.34 27.74
C GLN A 626 4.55 22.70 27.04
N CYS A 627 5.58 23.53 27.23
CA CYS A 627 5.67 24.86 26.62
C CYS A 627 6.05 24.78 25.14
N ILE A 628 6.90 23.81 24.77
CA ILE A 628 7.23 23.53 23.35
C ILE A 628 6.00 22.98 22.63
N LEU A 629 5.35 21.97 23.23
CA LEU A 629 4.18 21.32 22.64
C LEU A 629 3.00 22.30 22.47
N GLY A 630 2.82 23.25 23.39
CA GLY A 630 1.81 24.30 23.26
C GLY A 630 2.05 25.22 22.05
N ARG A 631 3.30 25.63 21.82
CA ARG A 631 3.65 26.46 20.65
C ARG A 631 3.63 25.71 19.33
N PHE A 632 3.96 24.42 19.34
CA PHE A 632 3.76 23.57 18.16
C PHE A 632 2.28 23.52 17.79
N ALA A 633 1.39 23.31 18.78
CA ALA A 633 -0.05 23.30 18.53
C ALA A 633 -0.60 24.64 17.99
N GLU A 634 -0.10 25.78 18.49
CA GLU A 634 -0.51 27.12 18.02
C GLU A 634 0.03 27.46 16.61
N GLY A 635 1.30 27.12 16.30
CA GLY A 635 1.87 27.32 14.97
C GLY A 635 1.33 26.35 13.92
N GLN A 636 0.83 25.19 14.33
CA GLN A 636 0.33 24.15 13.42
C GLN A 636 -1.16 24.30 13.08
N SER A 637 -2.00 24.84 13.98
CA SER A 637 -3.36 25.25 13.60
C SER A 637 -3.31 26.32 12.50
N GLN A 638 -2.33 27.22 12.59
CA GLN A 638 -2.05 28.20 11.54
C GLN A 638 -1.56 27.55 10.23
N MET A 639 -0.93 26.37 10.24
CA MET A 639 -0.48 25.67 9.01
C MET A 639 -1.58 24.81 8.35
N ALA A 640 -2.53 24.28 9.13
CA ALA A 640 -3.71 23.62 8.60
C ALA A 640 -4.67 24.62 7.91
N GLU A 641 -4.68 25.87 8.37
CA GLU A 641 -5.57 26.94 7.92
C GLU A 641 -4.88 27.98 7.00
N ALA A 642 -3.54 28.00 6.89
CA ALA A 642 -2.85 28.94 6.01
C ALA A 642 -2.72 28.42 4.58
N ASP A 643 -3.33 29.15 3.66
CA ASP A 643 -3.13 29.01 2.22
C ASP A 643 -1.69 29.39 1.81
N ASP A 644 -1.04 30.30 2.55
CA ASP A 644 0.21 30.96 2.11
C ASP A 644 1.51 30.31 2.60
N LEU A 645 1.47 29.44 3.62
CA LEU A 645 2.70 28.91 4.26
C LEU A 645 3.47 27.88 3.41
N PHE A 646 2.86 27.35 2.35
CA PHE A 646 3.52 26.44 1.42
C PHE A 646 4.11 27.13 0.18
N GLY A 647 4.00 28.46 0.06
CA GLY A 647 4.61 29.21 -1.03
C GLY A 647 4.08 28.82 -2.41
N PHE A 648 2.75 28.86 -2.56
CA PHE A 648 2.06 28.58 -3.82
C PHE A 648 2.24 29.66 -4.90
N ASP A 649 2.93 30.77 -4.61
CA ASP A 649 3.05 31.91 -5.54
C ASP A 649 3.91 31.67 -6.80
N ARG A 650 4.52 30.49 -7.00
CA ARG A 650 5.25 30.17 -8.24
C ARG A 650 5.27 28.67 -8.55
N TRP A 651 4.19 28.12 -9.12
CA TRP A 651 4.24 26.86 -9.87
C TRP A 651 3.31 26.90 -11.07
#